data_AF-A0A6S6S4E6-F1
#
_entry.id   AF-A0A6S6S4E6-F1
#
_cell.length_a   1.000
_cell.length_b   1.000
_cell.length_c   1.000
_cell.angle_alpha   90.00
_cell.angle_beta   90.00
_cell.angle_gamma   90.00
#
_symmetry.space_group_name_H-M   'P 1'
#
loop_
_entity.id
_entity.type
_entity.pdbx_description
1 polymer ?
#
loop_
_entity_poly.entity_id
_entity_poly.type
_entity_poly.pdbx_seq_one_letter_code
_entity_poly.pdbx_strand_id
1 'polypeptide(L)'
;MGKEVKKIAFVYGKSSLRLIEEIKEYPITSALTFMEMEVFFKEEKKYDRVIVSGDIDEIKTVLLKAISHDFEVAIIPNASQTSLQNSFSLHKGISENLKVALNNAAKPMDVLFANDELVLHTALVGDAPPLNYHITKYRNKSLKERLQALYESYLKIKTMNHTRLTFKTSKSNVIDTVATGVIVIEHDNKTFASKFMNHTSSTNNEQLNALIISPNSIMEYLQLMTNAIFNRNKKATLPNTIGYIKSQALTLESKVPLPLIIDGKELGKTPVNFMVKPKALKIALSDCFWERVPEKLNLKETVKVDKLPHTHEKMHYLQKQLPFFTHASEYQYKTLFSSLREEGRLSSIFMVLMLLSSVLATVGLYLNSASVVIGAMVLAPLMNPIVVFSMALLRQDELLSLKSLKTILVGILITLLTAAFIAGVLPFEHMTEEMEGRIKPSILDMIVAFVSGVAAAYVKNNSKIANTIAGVAIAVALVPPLATAGIGLGWNDWEMFYQAFLLFLTNLVGIVFAVSLVFFVKGFAPLKRAQKGLFYTLLFSILITIPLLDSFVTIVEDSRVISRLEHHRFEVEGKTIILQNVSLSRDEKVEVIKCELLLAESPTKQEIKKLKLKIEERVGKSVELEALVRLRF
;
A
#
# COMPACT_ATOMS: atom_id res chain seq x y z
N MET A 1 -23.70 47.70 42.41
CA MET A 1 -24.57 46.56 42.04
C MET A 1 -23.90 45.29 42.54
N GLY A 2 -24.45 44.66 43.58
CA GLY A 2 -23.88 43.46 44.18
C GLY A 2 -23.93 42.29 43.19
N LYS A 3 -22.81 41.59 43.01
CA LYS A 3 -22.81 40.29 42.32
C LYS A 3 -23.64 39.34 43.17
N GLU A 4 -24.75 38.84 42.65
CA GLU A 4 -25.46 37.70 43.25
C GLU A 4 -24.44 36.59 43.53
N VAL A 5 -24.37 36.17 44.80
CA VAL A 5 -23.48 35.08 45.21
C VAL A 5 -24.09 33.80 44.66
N LYS A 6 -23.58 33.33 43.51
CA LYS A 6 -23.96 32.04 42.92
C LYS A 6 -23.79 30.95 43.98
N LYS A 7 -24.84 30.18 44.26
CA LYS A 7 -24.76 29.02 45.14
C LYS A 7 -24.13 27.87 44.37
N ILE A 8 -22.94 27.46 44.79
CA ILE A 8 -22.17 26.39 44.13
C ILE A 8 -22.17 25.13 45.01
N ALA A 9 -22.71 24.05 44.47
CA ALA A 9 -22.64 22.72 45.09
C ALA A 9 -21.52 21.89 44.46
N PHE A 10 -20.81 21.13 45.29
CA PHE A 10 -19.95 20.04 44.86
C PHE A 10 -20.68 18.72 45.08
N VAL A 11 -21.10 18.07 43.99
CA VAL A 11 -21.87 16.84 44.00
C VAL A 11 -20.97 15.68 43.64
N TYR A 12 -21.00 14.64 44.47
CA TYR A 12 -20.14 13.50 44.26
C TYR A 12 -20.83 12.14 44.39
N GLY A 13 -20.31 11.19 43.62
CA GLY A 13 -20.65 9.78 43.72
C GLY A 13 -19.81 9.01 44.73
N LYS A 14 -20.24 7.80 45.09
CA LYS A 14 -19.55 6.93 46.06
C LYS A 14 -18.14 6.54 45.61
N SER A 15 -17.94 6.49 44.30
CA SER A 15 -16.67 6.23 43.62
C SER A 15 -15.58 7.29 43.90
N SER A 16 -15.98 8.51 44.30
CA SER A 16 -15.08 9.68 44.37
C SER A 16 -14.70 10.10 45.80
N LEU A 17 -15.03 9.31 46.82
CA LEU A 17 -14.78 9.63 48.25
C LEU A 17 -13.35 10.10 48.54
N ARG A 18 -12.34 9.36 48.05
CA ARG A 18 -10.92 9.73 48.23
C ARG A 18 -10.54 11.04 47.54
N LEU A 19 -11.09 11.28 46.35
CA LEU A 19 -10.81 12.51 45.61
C LEU A 19 -11.36 13.74 46.35
N ILE A 20 -12.50 13.59 47.03
CA ILE A 20 -13.14 14.69 47.75
C ILE A 20 -12.35 15.07 48.99
N GLU A 21 -11.78 14.11 49.71
CA GLU A 21 -10.90 14.38 50.85
C GLU A 21 -9.74 15.27 50.40
N GLU A 22 -9.09 14.92 49.28
CA GLU A 22 -8.04 15.74 48.68
C GLU A 22 -8.55 17.11 48.20
N ILE A 23 -9.74 17.18 47.59
CA ILE A 23 -10.34 18.44 47.11
C ILE A 23 -10.64 19.39 48.28
N LYS A 24 -11.09 18.88 49.43
CA LYS A 24 -11.43 19.69 50.62
C LYS A 24 -10.22 20.39 51.23
N GLU A 25 -9.01 19.90 51.00
CA GLU A 25 -7.77 20.52 51.49
C GLU A 25 -7.42 21.82 50.74
N TYR A 26 -8.03 22.07 49.57
CA TYR A 26 -7.74 23.27 48.79
C TYR A 26 -8.49 24.49 49.37
N PRO A 27 -7.81 25.62 49.69
CA PRO A 27 -8.46 26.79 50.28
C PRO A 27 -9.62 27.37 49.45
N ILE A 28 -9.56 27.19 48.12
CA ILE A 28 -10.54 27.68 47.15
C ILE A 28 -11.91 26.99 47.28
N THR A 29 -12.00 25.87 48.00
CA THR A 29 -13.25 25.10 48.17
C THR A 29 -14.00 25.40 49.46
N SER A 30 -13.50 26.33 50.29
CA SER A 30 -14.12 26.71 51.58
C SER A 30 -15.55 27.26 51.46
N ALA A 31 -15.92 27.79 50.28
CA ALA A 31 -17.27 28.30 49.99
C ALA A 31 -18.19 27.25 49.33
N LEU A 32 -17.73 26.01 49.11
CA LEU A 32 -18.51 24.96 48.44
C LEU A 32 -19.34 24.15 49.41
N THR A 33 -20.59 23.87 49.04
CA THR A 33 -21.42 22.89 49.73
C THR A 33 -21.17 21.51 49.14
N PHE A 34 -20.51 20.62 49.89
CA PHE A 34 -20.26 19.24 49.49
C PHE A 34 -21.46 18.36 49.79
N MET A 35 -21.95 17.61 48.80
CA MET A 35 -23.15 16.80 48.93
C MET A 35 -23.01 15.50 48.16
N GLU A 36 -23.52 14.41 48.74
CA GLU A 36 -23.72 13.18 48.00
C GLU A 36 -24.80 13.34 46.94
N MET A 37 -24.63 12.64 45.82
CA MET A 37 -25.53 12.71 44.67
C MET A 37 -26.99 12.36 45.01
N GLU A 38 -27.22 11.39 45.88
CA GLU A 38 -28.57 11.01 46.35
C GLU A 38 -29.26 12.15 47.12
N VAL A 39 -28.49 12.95 47.87
CA VAL A 39 -28.98 14.12 48.61
C VAL A 39 -29.24 15.29 47.66
N PHE A 40 -28.32 15.52 46.71
CA PHE A 40 -28.46 16.58 45.73
C PHE A 40 -29.75 16.48 44.91
N PHE A 41 -30.14 15.29 44.46
CA PHE A 41 -31.37 15.13 43.67
C PHE A 41 -32.66 15.49 44.41
N LYS A 42 -32.63 15.57 45.75
CA LYS A 42 -33.78 16.06 46.54
C LYS A 42 -33.82 17.59 46.64
N GLU A 43 -32.68 18.25 46.44
CA GLU A 43 -32.52 19.70 46.64
C GLU A 43 -32.00 20.45 45.40
N GLU A 44 -32.09 19.82 44.22
CA GLU A 44 -31.41 20.26 42.98
C GLU A 44 -31.76 21.69 42.53
N LYS A 45 -32.92 22.23 42.92
CA LYS A 45 -33.37 23.59 42.58
C LYS A 45 -32.71 24.72 43.39
N LYS A 46 -31.85 24.42 44.36
CA LYS A 46 -31.25 25.42 45.27
C LYS A 46 -29.92 25.99 44.79
N TYR A 47 -29.34 25.48 43.70
CA TYR A 47 -27.97 25.78 43.28
C TYR A 47 -27.91 26.28 41.84
N ASP A 48 -27.13 27.33 41.61
CA ASP A 48 -26.96 27.95 40.28
C ASP A 48 -25.88 27.22 39.47
N ARG A 49 -24.91 26.63 40.16
CA ARG A 49 -23.80 25.88 39.58
C ARG A 49 -23.52 24.60 40.37
N VAL A 50 -23.27 23.52 39.64
CA VAL A 50 -22.98 22.20 40.19
C VAL A 50 -21.65 21.71 39.65
N ILE A 51 -20.72 21.40 40.54
CA ILE A 51 -19.46 20.74 40.20
C ILE A 51 -19.65 19.25 40.47
N VAL A 52 -19.50 18.40 39.46
CA VAL A 52 -19.72 16.95 39.58
C VAL A 52 -18.42 16.16 39.48
N SER A 53 -18.26 15.17 40.36
CA SER A 53 -17.23 14.13 40.29
C SER A 53 -17.83 12.76 40.57
N GLY A 54 -17.56 11.77 39.72
CA GLY A 54 -18.15 10.44 39.84
C GLY A 54 -17.72 9.51 38.71
N ASP A 55 -18.29 8.32 38.69
CA ASP A 55 -18.24 7.43 37.55
C ASP A 55 -19.03 8.02 36.36
N ILE A 56 -18.82 7.47 35.17
CA ILE A 56 -19.40 8.03 33.93
C ILE A 56 -20.93 8.09 34.02
N ASP A 57 -21.58 7.06 34.57
CA ASP A 57 -23.05 7.01 34.71
C ASP A 57 -23.57 8.04 35.73
N GLU A 58 -22.82 8.26 36.82
CA GLU A 58 -23.13 9.27 37.85
C GLU A 58 -23.03 10.69 37.24
N ILE A 59 -21.97 10.96 36.48
CA ILE A 59 -21.78 12.23 35.76
C ILE A 59 -22.92 12.45 34.75
N LYS A 60 -23.27 11.43 33.94
CA LYS A 60 -24.38 11.51 32.99
C LYS A 60 -25.69 11.89 33.66
N THR A 61 -25.97 11.31 34.82
CA THR A 61 -27.21 11.59 35.56
C THR A 61 -27.31 13.06 35.97
N VAL A 62 -26.22 13.65 36.48
CA VAL A 62 -26.19 15.08 36.83
C VAL A 62 -26.32 15.96 35.59
N LEU A 63 -25.67 15.60 34.48
CA LEU A 63 -25.77 16.35 33.23
C LEU A 63 -27.18 16.32 32.64
N LEU A 64 -27.88 15.18 32.70
CA LEU A 64 -29.28 15.07 32.28
C LEU A 64 -30.20 15.96 33.12
N LYS A 65 -29.96 16.02 34.44
CA LYS A 65 -30.68 16.93 35.34
C LYS A 65 -30.39 18.39 35.05
N ALA A 66 -29.15 18.72 34.68
CA ALA A 66 -28.78 20.06 34.27
C ALA A 66 -29.48 20.48 32.98
N ILE A 67 -29.61 19.56 32.02
CA ILE A 67 -30.37 19.81 30.78
C ILE A 67 -31.86 20.04 31.08
N SER A 68 -32.45 19.30 32.04
CA SER A 68 -33.89 19.46 32.37
C SER A 68 -34.20 20.69 33.23
N HIS A 69 -33.28 21.12 34.10
CA HIS A 69 -33.49 22.20 35.06
C HIS A 69 -32.69 23.48 34.76
N ASP A 70 -31.91 23.49 33.68
CA ASP A 70 -31.17 24.64 33.15
C ASP A 70 -30.15 25.30 34.12
N PHE A 71 -29.44 24.48 34.92
CA PHE A 71 -28.35 24.95 35.80
C PHE A 71 -26.95 24.73 35.19
N GLU A 72 -25.96 25.49 35.65
CA GLU A 72 -24.58 25.40 35.16
C GLU A 72 -23.85 24.18 35.74
N VAL A 73 -23.05 23.48 34.94
CA VAL A 73 -22.26 22.32 35.39
C VAL A 73 -20.76 22.51 35.15
N ALA A 74 -19.94 21.96 36.03
CA ALA A 74 -18.52 21.72 35.78
C ALA A 74 -18.18 20.26 36.13
N ILE A 75 -17.20 19.68 35.45
CA ILE A 75 -16.79 18.28 35.67
C ILE A 75 -15.38 18.25 36.23
N ILE A 76 -15.18 17.49 37.32
CA ILE A 76 -13.86 17.10 37.79
C ILE A 76 -13.69 15.60 37.52
N PRO A 77 -12.76 15.20 36.64
CA PRO A 77 -12.61 13.80 36.27
C PRO A 77 -11.75 13.06 37.31
N ASN A 78 -12.05 11.78 37.52
CA ASN A 78 -11.16 10.87 38.23
C ASN A 78 -9.88 10.62 37.40
N ALA A 79 -8.77 10.30 38.06
CA ALA A 79 -7.47 10.10 37.41
C ALA A 79 -7.49 9.00 36.32
N SER A 80 -8.35 7.99 36.46
CA SER A 80 -8.53 6.90 35.49
C SER A 80 -9.33 7.30 34.23
N GLN A 81 -10.08 8.40 34.27
CA GLN A 81 -11.04 8.80 33.22
C GLN A 81 -10.38 9.59 32.07
N THR A 82 -9.36 9.01 31.45
CA THR A 82 -8.60 9.65 30.37
C THR A 82 -9.45 9.99 29.13
N SER A 83 -10.46 9.17 28.79
CA SER A 83 -11.38 9.45 27.68
C SER A 83 -12.20 10.73 27.91
N LEU A 84 -12.70 10.92 29.14
CA LEU A 84 -13.45 12.11 29.54
C LEU A 84 -12.56 13.36 29.52
N GLN A 85 -11.33 13.23 30.06
CA GLN A 85 -10.34 14.30 30.01
C GLN A 85 -10.02 14.74 28.57
N ASN A 86 -9.88 13.80 27.64
CA ASN A 86 -9.58 14.10 26.24
C ASN A 86 -10.76 14.73 25.49
N SER A 87 -11.98 14.27 25.74
CA SER A 87 -13.21 14.82 25.15
C SER A 87 -13.42 16.28 25.53
N PHE A 88 -13.38 16.58 26.83
CA PHE A 88 -13.71 17.91 27.35
C PHE A 88 -12.49 18.82 27.59
N SER A 89 -11.29 18.41 27.18
CA SER A 89 -10.03 19.12 27.47
C SER A 89 -9.86 19.46 28.95
N LEU A 90 -10.19 18.50 29.82
CA LEU A 90 -9.99 18.63 31.27
C LEU A 90 -8.52 18.38 31.60
N HIS A 91 -8.05 19.07 32.64
CA HIS A 91 -6.69 18.94 33.11
C HIS A 91 -6.48 17.63 33.87
N LYS A 92 -5.23 17.20 34.01
CA LYS A 92 -4.89 16.07 34.87
C LYS A 92 -4.82 16.47 36.35
N GLY A 93 -4.46 17.73 36.62
CA GLY A 93 -4.35 18.26 37.97
C GLY A 93 -5.69 18.71 38.54
N ILE A 94 -5.95 18.36 39.80
CA ILE A 94 -7.17 18.74 40.52
C ILE A 94 -7.27 20.27 40.66
N SER A 95 -6.18 20.94 41.03
CA SER A 95 -6.14 22.40 41.20
C SER A 95 -6.55 23.17 39.94
N GLU A 96 -6.07 22.75 38.78
CA GLU A 96 -6.39 23.37 37.49
C GLU A 96 -7.86 23.17 37.13
N ASN A 97 -8.39 21.96 37.34
CA ASN A 97 -9.81 21.66 37.13
C ASN A 97 -10.71 22.46 38.10
N LEU A 98 -10.31 22.62 39.36
CA LEU A 98 -11.04 23.43 40.34
C LEU A 98 -11.08 24.91 39.94
N LYS A 99 -9.95 25.47 39.48
CA LYS A 99 -9.90 26.85 38.98
C LYS A 99 -10.87 27.06 37.82
N VAL A 100 -10.90 26.13 36.86
CA VAL A 100 -11.83 26.17 35.73
C VAL A 100 -13.29 26.03 36.22
N ALA A 101 -13.57 25.05 37.07
CA ALA A 101 -14.92 24.76 37.55
C ALA A 101 -15.54 25.93 38.33
N LEU A 102 -14.73 26.68 39.08
CA LEU A 102 -15.18 27.81 39.89
C LEU A 102 -15.22 29.13 39.12
N ASN A 103 -14.18 29.41 38.32
CA ASN A 103 -13.98 30.75 37.77
C ASN A 103 -14.45 30.90 36.32
N ASN A 104 -14.44 29.83 35.51
CA ASN A 104 -14.81 29.96 34.10
C ASN A 104 -16.33 30.14 33.95
N ALA A 105 -16.72 30.98 32.98
CA ALA A 105 -18.11 31.12 32.60
C ALA A 105 -18.62 29.81 31.96
N ALA A 106 -19.81 29.37 32.39
CA ALA A 106 -20.47 28.26 31.72
C ALA A 106 -21.01 28.74 30.37
N LYS A 107 -20.71 28.02 29.30
CA LYS A 107 -21.18 28.33 27.95
C LYS A 107 -22.11 27.22 27.47
N PRO A 108 -23.12 27.53 26.64
CA PRO A 108 -24.02 26.52 26.09
C PRO A 108 -23.28 25.59 25.13
N MET A 109 -23.49 24.30 25.32
CA MET A 109 -22.87 23.21 24.59
C MET A 109 -23.95 22.29 24.01
N ASP A 110 -23.73 21.87 22.79
CA ASP A 110 -24.46 20.81 22.12
C ASP A 110 -24.26 19.49 22.85
N VAL A 111 -25.26 18.63 22.73
CA VAL A 111 -25.24 17.32 23.40
C VAL A 111 -25.73 16.24 22.45
N LEU A 112 -24.92 15.21 22.27
CA LEU A 112 -25.28 14.01 21.51
C LEU A 112 -26.06 12.99 22.35
N PHE A 113 -27.20 12.56 21.82
CA PHE A 113 -27.99 11.44 22.32
C PHE A 113 -27.96 10.28 21.33
N ALA A 114 -27.95 9.06 21.87
CA ALA A 114 -28.20 7.83 21.14
C ALA A 114 -29.42 7.15 21.78
N ASN A 115 -30.54 7.13 21.06
CA ASN A 115 -31.87 6.91 21.64
C ASN A 115 -32.10 7.94 22.77
N ASP A 116 -32.28 7.47 23.99
CA ASP A 116 -32.45 8.32 25.19
C ASP A 116 -31.17 8.45 26.03
N GLU A 117 -30.07 7.81 25.60
CA GLU A 117 -28.81 7.78 26.35
C GLU A 117 -27.86 8.89 25.93
N LEU A 118 -27.29 9.57 26.93
CA LEU A 118 -26.32 10.65 26.75
C LEU A 118 -24.95 10.08 26.32
N VAL A 119 -24.35 10.67 25.27
CA VAL A 119 -23.03 10.28 24.76
C VAL A 119 -21.99 11.35 25.14
N LEU A 120 -20.98 10.99 25.94
CA LEU A 120 -19.95 11.94 26.39
C LEU A 120 -18.65 11.86 25.58
N HIS A 121 -18.27 10.65 25.15
CA HIS A 121 -17.01 10.39 24.47
C HIS A 121 -17.22 9.79 23.07
N THR A 122 -17.93 8.66 23.00
CA THR A 122 -18.15 7.91 21.75
C THR A 122 -19.39 7.04 21.87
N ALA A 123 -20.17 6.96 20.79
CA ALA A 123 -21.12 5.87 20.60
C ALA A 123 -20.63 4.96 19.47
N LEU A 124 -20.47 3.67 19.76
CA LEU A 124 -20.02 2.64 18.84
C LEU A 124 -21.19 1.68 18.57
N VAL A 125 -21.48 1.40 17.30
CA VAL A 125 -22.43 0.37 16.90
C VAL A 125 -21.68 -0.71 16.13
N GLY A 126 -21.76 -1.96 16.60
CA GLY A 126 -21.00 -3.08 16.04
C GLY A 126 -19.52 -3.03 16.41
N ASP A 127 -18.63 -3.38 15.48
CA ASP A 127 -17.19 -3.40 15.70
C ASP A 127 -16.45 -2.50 14.71
N ALA A 128 -15.74 -1.49 15.22
CA ALA A 128 -15.08 -0.48 14.40
C ALA A 128 -13.61 -0.23 14.75
N PRO A 129 -12.74 -1.25 14.81
CA PRO A 129 -11.31 -1.04 15.02
C PRO A 129 -10.69 -0.47 13.73
N PRO A 130 -9.82 0.55 13.79
CA PRO A 130 -9.17 1.09 14.99
C PRO A 130 -9.81 2.40 15.42
N LEU A 131 -11.03 2.71 14.94
CA LEU A 131 -11.62 4.03 15.07
C LEU A 131 -11.77 4.47 16.53
N ASN A 132 -12.09 3.53 17.42
CA ASN A 132 -12.20 3.77 18.86
C ASN A 132 -10.86 3.78 19.61
N TYR A 133 -9.72 3.54 18.96
CA TYR A 133 -8.41 3.55 19.63
C TYR A 133 -7.90 4.98 19.82
N HIS A 134 -7.43 5.28 21.03
CA HIS A 134 -6.70 6.53 21.30
C HIS A 134 -5.45 6.63 20.41
N ILE A 135 -5.20 7.82 19.84
CA ILE A 135 -4.06 8.05 18.94
C ILE A 135 -2.72 7.74 19.62
N THR A 136 -2.66 7.90 20.95
CA THR A 136 -1.47 7.66 21.76
C THR A 136 -1.29 6.21 22.21
N LYS A 137 -2.28 5.31 21.99
CA LYS A 137 -2.32 3.94 22.53
C LYS A 137 -1.03 3.14 22.26
N TYR A 138 -0.42 3.33 21.09
CA TYR A 138 0.77 2.59 20.67
C TYR A 138 2.04 3.45 20.55
N ARG A 139 2.01 4.73 20.94
CA ARG A 139 3.14 5.66 20.74
C ARG A 139 4.40 5.23 21.49
N ASN A 140 4.26 4.68 22.70
CA ASN A 140 5.36 4.26 23.56
C ASN A 140 5.55 2.73 23.62
N LYS A 141 4.85 1.98 22.76
CA LYS A 141 4.94 0.51 22.68
C LYS A 141 6.14 0.07 21.82
N SER A 142 6.75 -1.04 22.18
CA SER A 142 7.85 -1.67 21.45
C SER A 142 7.41 -2.20 20.08
N LEU A 143 8.36 -2.45 19.15
CA LEU A 143 8.05 -3.01 17.84
C LEU A 143 7.35 -4.38 17.95
N LYS A 144 7.76 -5.21 18.91
CA LYS A 144 7.16 -6.54 19.16
C LYS A 144 5.69 -6.43 19.57
N GLU A 145 5.36 -5.53 20.50
CA GLU A 145 3.97 -5.32 20.93
C GLU A 145 3.09 -4.74 19.81
N ARG A 146 3.66 -3.89 18.94
CA ARG A 146 2.96 -3.36 17.77
C ARG A 146 2.66 -4.45 16.74
N LEU A 147 3.61 -5.35 16.49
CA LEU A 147 3.41 -6.51 15.61
C LEU A 147 2.40 -7.50 16.20
N GLN A 148 2.45 -7.73 17.52
CA GLN A 148 1.46 -8.53 18.22
C GLN A 148 0.04 -7.94 18.07
N ALA A 149 -0.11 -6.63 18.23
CA ALA A 149 -1.40 -5.96 18.02
C ALA A 149 -1.93 -6.13 16.58
N LEU A 150 -1.05 -6.15 15.57
CA LEU A 150 -1.46 -6.47 14.19
C LEU A 150 -1.92 -7.91 14.04
N TYR A 151 -1.24 -8.86 14.68
CA TYR A 151 -1.62 -10.27 14.66
C TYR A 151 -2.97 -10.50 15.35
N GLU A 152 -3.17 -9.90 16.52
CA GLU A 152 -4.46 -9.91 17.22
C GLU A 152 -5.57 -9.29 16.35
N SER A 153 -5.25 -8.20 15.64
CA SER A 153 -6.19 -7.58 14.70
C SER A 153 -6.56 -8.50 13.55
N TYR A 154 -5.61 -9.28 13.01
CA TYR A 154 -5.87 -10.30 11.99
C TYR A 154 -6.80 -11.40 12.51
N LEU A 155 -6.57 -11.91 13.73
CA LEU A 155 -7.43 -12.91 14.35
C LEU A 155 -8.87 -12.40 14.53
N LYS A 156 -9.01 -11.11 14.92
CA LYS A 156 -10.31 -10.47 15.12
C LYS A 156 -11.15 -10.36 13.84
N ILE A 157 -10.53 -10.37 12.65
CA ILE A 157 -11.28 -10.31 11.38
C ILE A 157 -12.25 -11.49 11.25
N LYS A 158 -11.89 -12.66 11.77
CA LYS A 158 -12.75 -13.86 11.72
C LYS A 158 -14.03 -13.71 12.55
N THR A 159 -14.04 -12.81 13.53
CA THR A 159 -15.18 -12.59 14.43
C THR A 159 -15.96 -11.33 14.11
N MET A 160 -15.51 -10.51 13.15
CA MET A 160 -16.20 -9.26 12.80
C MET A 160 -17.43 -9.53 11.93
N ASN A 161 -18.59 -9.12 12.43
CA ASN A 161 -19.86 -9.24 11.72
C ASN A 161 -19.98 -8.17 10.63
N HIS A 162 -19.85 -8.58 9.37
CA HIS A 162 -20.11 -7.73 8.21
C HIS A 162 -21.60 -7.82 7.88
N THR A 163 -22.35 -6.75 8.12
CA THR A 163 -23.79 -6.74 7.91
C THR A 163 -24.23 -5.55 7.08
N ARG A 164 -25.40 -5.64 6.45
CA ARG A 164 -26.02 -4.51 5.75
C ARG A 164 -26.49 -3.51 6.80
N LEU A 165 -26.01 -2.27 6.65
CA LEU A 165 -26.42 -1.11 7.43
C LEU A 165 -27.13 -0.12 6.52
N THR A 166 -28.23 0.42 7.04
CA THR A 166 -29.02 1.46 6.40
C THR A 166 -28.97 2.69 7.28
N PHE A 167 -28.52 3.80 6.72
CA PHE A 167 -28.43 5.09 7.39
C PHE A 167 -29.46 6.04 6.82
N LYS A 168 -30.18 6.75 7.68
CA LYS A 168 -31.07 7.85 7.31
C LYS A 168 -30.59 9.13 7.99
N THR A 169 -30.27 10.13 7.18
CA THR A 169 -29.76 11.44 7.65
C THR A 169 -30.89 12.43 7.91
N SER A 170 -30.56 13.60 8.48
CA SER A 170 -31.52 14.68 8.74
C SER A 170 -32.20 15.21 7.47
N LYS A 171 -31.50 15.21 6.34
CA LYS A 171 -32.05 15.60 5.02
C LYS A 171 -32.66 14.44 4.24
N SER A 172 -33.03 13.36 4.93
CA SER A 172 -33.66 12.16 4.35
C SER A 172 -32.79 11.44 3.30
N ASN A 173 -31.47 11.68 3.25
CA ASN A 173 -30.58 10.84 2.45
C ASN A 173 -30.54 9.43 3.06
N VAL A 174 -30.84 8.43 2.24
CA VAL A 174 -30.77 7.00 2.60
C VAL A 174 -29.50 6.41 2.02
N ILE A 175 -28.66 5.83 2.88
CA ILE A 175 -27.39 5.24 2.48
C ILE A 175 -27.41 3.76 2.89
N ASP A 176 -27.28 2.89 1.91
CA ASP A 176 -27.14 1.45 2.11
C ASP A 176 -25.70 1.02 1.82
N THR A 177 -25.11 0.29 2.77
CA THR A 177 -23.76 -0.28 2.64
C THR A 177 -23.64 -1.54 3.49
N VAL A 178 -22.59 -2.32 3.27
CA VAL A 178 -22.12 -3.33 4.22
C VAL A 178 -21.02 -2.69 5.04
N ALA A 179 -20.99 -2.94 6.34
CA ALA A 179 -19.98 -2.43 7.24
C ALA A 179 -19.85 -3.35 8.46
N THR A 180 -18.74 -3.23 9.19
CA THR A 180 -18.55 -3.95 10.46
C THR A 180 -19.09 -3.16 11.65
N GLY A 181 -19.05 -1.83 11.53
CA GLY A 181 -19.47 -0.96 12.60
C GLY A 181 -19.34 0.51 12.24
N VAL A 182 -19.83 1.32 13.17
CA VAL A 182 -19.93 2.77 13.04
C VAL A 182 -19.52 3.38 14.36
N ILE A 183 -18.68 4.40 14.32
CA ILE A 183 -18.43 5.24 15.49
C ILE A 183 -19.05 6.61 15.25
N VAL A 184 -19.78 7.10 16.25
CA VAL A 184 -20.40 8.42 16.25
C VAL A 184 -19.77 9.24 17.36
N ILE A 185 -19.27 10.42 16.98
CA ILE A 185 -18.63 11.37 17.88
C ILE A 185 -19.15 12.78 17.58
N GLU A 186 -19.29 13.57 18.63
CA GLU A 186 -19.73 14.96 18.51
C GLU A 186 -18.53 15.89 18.31
N HIS A 187 -17.54 15.81 19.20
CA HIS A 187 -16.36 16.68 19.22
C HIS A 187 -15.06 15.85 19.16
N ASP A 188 -13.93 16.53 18.91
CA ASP A 188 -12.62 15.88 18.87
C ASP A 188 -12.23 15.32 20.25
N ASN A 189 -12.14 14.00 20.31
CA ASN A 189 -11.88 13.23 21.51
C ASN A 189 -10.51 12.53 21.49
N LYS A 190 -9.61 12.93 20.57
CA LYS A 190 -8.25 12.37 20.36
C LYS A 190 -8.20 10.86 20.05
N THR A 191 -9.30 10.30 19.56
CA THR A 191 -9.34 8.93 19.02
C THR A 191 -8.87 8.90 17.57
N PHE A 192 -8.59 7.72 17.03
CA PHE A 192 -8.23 7.57 15.62
C PHE A 192 -9.34 8.05 14.69
N ALA A 193 -10.61 7.92 15.11
CA ALA A 193 -11.76 8.45 14.38
C ALA A 193 -11.69 9.97 14.20
N SER A 194 -11.29 10.71 15.24
CA SER A 194 -11.31 12.18 15.20
C SER A 194 -10.32 12.77 14.19
N LYS A 195 -9.29 12.01 13.78
CA LYS A 195 -8.36 12.40 12.70
C LYS A 195 -9.02 12.64 11.36
N PHE A 196 -10.17 12.03 11.09
CA PHE A 196 -10.86 12.16 9.80
C PHE A 196 -12.05 13.11 9.84
N MET A 197 -12.34 13.69 11.00
CA MET A 197 -13.17 14.89 11.06
C MET A 197 -12.35 15.97 10.33
N ASN A 198 -12.89 16.56 9.26
CA ASN A 198 -12.15 17.58 8.50
C ASN A 198 -11.62 18.63 9.51
N HIS A 199 -10.38 19.10 9.35
CA HIS A 199 -9.66 20.02 10.26
C HIS A 199 -10.39 21.33 10.64
N THR A 200 -11.60 21.56 10.15
CA THR A 200 -12.50 22.64 10.53
C THR A 200 -13.27 22.26 11.80
N SER A 201 -12.86 22.86 12.92
CA SER A 201 -13.64 23.11 14.14
C SER A 201 -15.00 22.40 14.19
N SER A 202 -14.98 21.12 14.58
CA SER A 202 -16.17 20.27 14.60
C SER A 202 -16.93 20.34 15.93
N THR A 203 -16.39 21.05 16.92
CA THR A 203 -16.97 21.17 18.25
C THR A 203 -18.13 22.17 18.24
N ASN A 204 -19.24 21.80 18.87
CA ASN A 204 -20.38 22.69 19.13
C ASN A 204 -20.99 23.32 17.85
N ASN A 205 -21.29 22.49 16.86
CA ASN A 205 -21.78 22.90 15.53
C ASN A 205 -23.14 22.30 15.14
N GLU A 206 -23.90 21.85 16.14
CA GLU A 206 -25.23 21.24 16.01
C GLU A 206 -25.25 19.94 15.18
N GLN A 207 -24.08 19.34 14.91
CA GLN A 207 -23.95 18.16 14.06
C GLN A 207 -23.09 17.07 14.68
N LEU A 208 -23.53 15.83 14.52
CA LEU A 208 -22.74 14.64 14.83
C LEU A 208 -21.83 14.27 13.67
N ASN A 209 -20.78 13.50 13.97
CA ASN A 209 -19.85 12.95 13.00
C ASN A 209 -19.87 11.42 13.12
N ALA A 210 -20.36 10.75 12.08
CA ALA A 210 -20.37 9.29 12.01
C ALA A 210 -19.30 8.81 11.02
N LEU A 211 -18.41 7.94 11.49
CA LEU A 211 -17.42 7.25 10.67
C LEU A 211 -17.81 5.78 10.56
N ILE A 212 -17.95 5.31 9.31
CA ILE A 212 -18.40 3.97 8.97
C ILE A 212 -17.18 3.18 8.51
N ILE A 213 -16.93 2.00 9.08
CA ILE A 213 -15.85 1.13 8.62
C ILE A 213 -16.41 0.00 7.75
N SER A 214 -15.93 -0.07 6.51
CA SER A 214 -16.28 -1.12 5.55
C SER A 214 -15.06 -1.50 4.72
N PRO A 215 -14.22 -2.42 5.22
CA PRO A 215 -13.13 -2.95 4.43
C PRO A 215 -13.68 -3.84 3.31
N ASN A 216 -13.13 -3.73 2.09
CA ASN A 216 -13.46 -4.65 1.00
C ASN A 216 -12.59 -5.92 1.01
N SER A 217 -11.52 -5.93 1.82
CA SER A 217 -10.63 -7.08 1.97
C SER A 217 -9.89 -7.07 3.31
N ILE A 218 -9.38 -8.23 3.70
CA ILE A 218 -8.47 -8.40 4.85
C ILE A 218 -7.28 -7.44 4.73
N MET A 219 -6.71 -7.31 3.53
CA MET A 219 -5.54 -6.47 3.30
C MET A 219 -5.83 -4.98 3.53
N GLU A 220 -6.99 -4.48 3.09
CA GLU A 220 -7.41 -3.10 3.34
C GLU A 220 -7.62 -2.81 4.84
N TYR A 221 -8.20 -3.77 5.57
CA TYR A 221 -8.33 -3.68 7.02
C TYR A 221 -6.97 -3.66 7.73
N LEU A 222 -6.05 -4.55 7.36
CA LEU A 222 -4.69 -4.57 7.92
C LEU A 222 -3.90 -3.30 7.56
N GLN A 223 -4.12 -2.73 6.37
CA GLN A 223 -3.55 -1.44 6.00
C GLN A 223 -4.09 -0.31 6.90
N LEU A 224 -5.37 -0.33 7.25
CA LEU A 224 -5.94 0.62 8.20
C LEU A 224 -5.35 0.44 9.62
N MET A 225 -5.19 -0.80 10.07
CA MET A 225 -4.56 -1.14 11.35
C MET A 225 -3.11 -0.66 11.43
N THR A 226 -2.30 -0.95 10.41
CA THR A 226 -0.90 -0.52 10.34
C THR A 226 -0.79 0.99 10.40
N ASN A 227 -1.69 1.72 9.71
CA ASN A 227 -1.73 3.18 9.78
C ASN A 227 -2.07 3.70 11.19
N ALA A 228 -2.97 3.04 11.91
CA ALA A 228 -3.31 3.41 13.28
C ALA A 228 -2.19 3.11 14.27
N ILE A 229 -1.55 1.94 14.18
CA ILE A 229 -0.53 1.47 15.11
C ILE A 229 0.82 2.20 14.91
N PHE A 230 1.22 2.42 13.66
CA PHE A 230 2.50 3.06 13.31
C PHE A 230 2.37 4.56 13.05
N ASN A 231 1.16 5.12 13.16
CA ASN A 231 0.88 6.53 12.93
C ASN A 231 1.42 7.06 11.58
N ARG A 232 1.39 6.22 10.53
CA ARG A 232 2.04 6.49 9.23
C ARG A 232 1.37 7.60 8.40
N ASN A 233 0.16 8.03 8.77
CA ASN A 233 -0.55 9.12 8.09
C ASN A 233 -0.49 10.42 8.90
N LYS A 234 0.40 11.34 8.50
CA LYS A 234 0.40 12.74 8.97
C LYS A 234 -0.70 13.59 8.31
N LYS A 235 -1.20 13.19 7.13
CA LYS A 235 -2.28 13.88 6.39
C LYS A 235 -3.64 13.17 6.61
N ALA A 236 -4.67 13.93 6.96
CA ALA A 236 -6.03 13.50 7.29
C ALA A 236 -6.90 13.12 6.06
N THR A 237 -6.34 12.44 5.06
CA THR A 237 -7.15 12.00 3.91
C THR A 237 -7.96 10.78 4.29
N LEU A 238 -9.28 10.81 4.03
CA LEU A 238 -10.20 9.71 4.32
C LEU A 238 -9.82 8.44 3.52
N PRO A 239 -9.46 7.33 4.19
CA PRO A 239 -9.17 6.04 3.56
C PRO A 239 -10.37 5.50 2.79
N ASN A 240 -10.13 4.60 1.82
CA ASN A 240 -11.22 4.02 1.03
C ASN A 240 -12.11 3.06 1.85
N THR A 241 -11.64 2.61 3.00
CA THR A 241 -12.37 1.74 3.95
C THR A 241 -13.28 2.49 4.91
N ILE A 242 -13.20 3.83 4.92
CA ILE A 242 -13.95 4.67 5.87
C ILE A 242 -14.90 5.57 5.08
N GLY A 243 -16.19 5.51 5.44
CA GLY A 243 -17.19 6.50 5.05
C GLY A 243 -17.36 7.55 6.14
N TYR A 244 -17.73 8.76 5.77
CA TYR A 244 -17.94 9.86 6.71
C TYR A 244 -19.28 10.54 6.47
N ILE A 245 -20.08 10.68 7.53
CA ILE A 245 -21.36 11.39 7.53
C ILE A 245 -21.32 12.45 8.61
N LYS A 246 -21.68 13.69 8.24
CA LYS A 246 -21.91 14.80 9.15
C LYS A 246 -23.35 15.29 9.00
N SER A 247 -24.14 15.20 10.07
CA SER A 247 -25.60 15.44 10.07
C SER A 247 -26.08 15.90 11.45
N GLN A 248 -27.27 16.48 11.59
CA GLN A 248 -27.85 16.83 12.91
C GLN A 248 -28.48 15.62 13.61
N ALA A 249 -29.02 14.71 12.80
CA ALA A 249 -29.60 13.45 13.24
C ALA A 249 -29.18 12.32 12.30
N LEU A 250 -29.12 11.10 12.83
CA LEU A 250 -28.76 9.90 12.07
C LEU A 250 -29.49 8.70 12.64
N THR A 251 -30.35 8.08 11.85
CA THR A 251 -30.94 6.79 12.21
C THR A 251 -30.14 5.67 11.56
N LEU A 252 -29.80 4.65 12.34
CA LEU A 252 -29.03 3.49 11.93
C LEU A 252 -29.86 2.22 12.13
N GLU A 253 -30.12 1.54 11.03
CA GLU A 253 -30.76 0.23 10.98
C GLU A 253 -29.76 -0.82 10.49
N SER A 254 -29.88 -2.06 10.97
CA SER A 254 -28.99 -3.15 10.57
C SER A 254 -29.79 -4.41 10.30
N LYS A 255 -29.39 -5.19 9.29
CA LYS A 255 -30.02 -6.48 8.99
C LYS A 255 -29.85 -7.50 10.12
N VAL A 256 -28.71 -7.48 10.81
CA VAL A 256 -28.44 -8.32 11.98
C VAL A 256 -28.22 -7.39 13.17
N PRO A 257 -28.90 -7.59 14.33
CA PRO A 257 -28.75 -6.73 15.49
C PRO A 257 -27.28 -6.57 15.91
N LEU A 258 -26.80 -5.33 15.94
CA LEU A 258 -25.45 -4.99 16.37
C LEU A 258 -25.49 -4.34 17.76
N PRO A 259 -24.54 -4.66 18.65
CA PRO A 259 -24.46 -4.03 19.97
C PRO A 259 -24.19 -2.53 19.83
N LEU A 260 -24.89 -1.74 20.65
CA LEU A 260 -24.64 -0.32 20.87
C LEU A 260 -23.79 -0.19 22.14
N ILE A 261 -22.60 0.38 22.02
CA ILE A 261 -21.68 0.63 23.13
C ILE A 261 -21.50 2.14 23.24
N ILE A 262 -21.94 2.73 24.34
CA ILE A 262 -21.80 4.16 24.62
C ILE A 262 -20.79 4.32 25.75
N ASP A 263 -19.73 5.09 25.50
CA ASP A 263 -18.68 5.42 26.47
C ASP A 263 -18.04 4.20 27.16
N GLY A 264 -18.02 3.05 26.48
CA GLY A 264 -17.44 1.78 26.95
C GLY A 264 -18.44 0.78 27.54
N LYS A 265 -19.72 1.14 27.69
CA LYS A 265 -20.78 0.26 28.21
C LYS A 265 -21.76 -0.13 27.11
N GLU A 266 -22.09 -1.42 27.01
CA GLU A 266 -23.08 -1.93 26.06
C GLU A 266 -24.50 -1.59 26.56
N LEU A 267 -25.25 -0.81 25.77
CA LEU A 267 -26.55 -0.21 26.11
C LEU A 267 -27.63 -0.53 25.05
N GLY A 268 -27.72 -1.79 24.65
CA GLY A 268 -28.75 -2.29 23.73
C GLY A 268 -28.21 -2.62 22.35
N LYS A 269 -29.10 -2.65 21.35
CA LYS A 269 -28.79 -3.05 19.98
C LYS A 269 -29.52 -2.15 18.98
N THR A 270 -29.12 -2.22 17.72
CA THR A 270 -29.83 -1.58 16.60
C THR A 270 -31.30 -2.01 16.50
N PRO A 271 -32.20 -1.11 16.02
CA PRO A 271 -31.95 0.21 15.46
C PRO A 271 -31.55 1.27 16.51
N VAL A 272 -30.76 2.26 16.09
CA VAL A 272 -30.31 3.37 16.96
C VAL A 272 -30.63 4.70 16.29
N ASN A 273 -31.21 5.62 17.04
CA ASN A 273 -31.45 6.99 16.59
C ASN A 273 -30.49 7.95 17.28
N PHE A 274 -29.60 8.58 16.52
CA PHE A 274 -28.70 9.60 17.03
C PHE A 274 -29.27 10.99 16.77
N MET A 275 -29.24 11.85 17.78
CA MET A 275 -29.73 13.22 17.69
C MET A 275 -28.86 14.17 18.50
N VAL A 276 -28.45 15.29 17.90
CA VAL A 276 -27.78 16.37 18.60
C VAL A 276 -28.83 17.36 19.10
N LYS A 277 -28.83 17.66 20.40
CA LYS A 277 -29.61 18.76 20.96
C LYS A 277 -28.74 20.01 21.04
N PRO A 278 -29.02 21.05 20.26
CA PRO A 278 -28.16 22.23 20.21
C PRO A 278 -28.23 23.01 21.52
N LYS A 279 -27.08 23.45 22.03
CA LYS A 279 -26.96 24.36 23.19
C LYS A 279 -27.73 23.90 24.44
N ALA A 280 -27.90 22.59 24.62
CA ALA A 280 -28.75 22.01 25.66
C ALA A 280 -28.10 22.02 27.06
N LEU A 281 -26.78 22.06 27.16
CA LEU A 281 -26.05 22.00 28.43
C LEU A 281 -25.21 23.25 28.64
N LYS A 282 -25.38 23.94 29.77
CA LYS A 282 -24.47 25.04 30.19
C LYS A 282 -23.31 24.45 30.99
N ILE A 283 -22.13 24.36 30.38
CA ILE A 283 -20.95 23.73 31.01
C ILE A 283 -19.76 24.68 31.11
N ALA A 284 -19.08 24.68 32.24
CA ALA A 284 -17.82 25.38 32.46
C ALA A 284 -16.64 24.47 32.11
N LEU A 285 -15.93 24.82 31.04
CA LEU A 285 -14.77 24.10 30.51
C LEU A 285 -13.58 25.04 30.29
N SER A 286 -12.40 24.46 30.05
CA SER A 286 -11.18 25.21 29.74
C SER A 286 -11.28 25.95 28.39
N ASP A 287 -10.54 27.05 28.24
CA ASP A 287 -10.54 27.82 26.98
C ASP A 287 -10.03 26.99 25.80
N CYS A 288 -9.10 26.06 26.02
CA CYS A 288 -8.65 25.07 25.04
C CYS A 288 -9.81 24.25 24.41
N PHE A 289 -10.91 24.02 25.13
CA PHE A 289 -12.09 23.39 24.54
C PHE A 289 -12.80 24.32 23.57
N TRP A 290 -13.01 25.58 23.98
CA TRP A 290 -13.78 26.59 23.27
C TRP A 290 -13.06 27.16 22.04
N GLU A 291 -11.72 27.22 22.04
CA GLU A 291 -10.91 27.62 20.88
C GLU A 291 -11.14 26.74 19.64
N ARG A 292 -11.67 25.52 19.85
CA ARG A 292 -12.00 24.57 18.77
C ARG A 292 -13.41 24.75 18.20
N VAL A 293 -14.22 25.66 18.75
CA VAL A 293 -15.55 25.98 18.24
C VAL A 293 -15.41 26.91 17.02
N PRO A 294 -16.10 26.65 15.90
CA PRO A 294 -15.98 27.49 14.71
C PRO A 294 -16.57 28.89 14.94
N GLU A 295 -15.93 29.93 14.40
CA GLU A 295 -16.48 31.29 14.41
C GLU A 295 -17.80 31.43 13.61
N LYS A 296 -17.99 30.59 12.58
CA LYS A 296 -19.21 30.54 11.76
C LYS A 296 -19.79 29.12 11.74
N LEU A 297 -21.05 28.99 12.11
CA LEU A 297 -21.80 27.75 11.97
C LEU A 297 -22.01 27.42 10.48
N ASN A 298 -21.60 26.22 10.08
CA ASN A 298 -21.86 25.68 8.75
C ASN A 298 -22.67 24.38 8.89
N LEU A 299 -23.98 24.51 8.68
CA LEU A 299 -24.95 23.40 8.79
C LEU A 299 -25.04 22.56 7.50
N LYS A 300 -24.06 22.67 6.59
CA LYS A 300 -24.02 21.84 5.39
C LYS A 300 -23.77 20.38 5.77
N GLU A 301 -24.82 19.56 5.62
CA GLU A 301 -24.72 18.11 5.70
C GLU A 301 -23.65 17.60 4.72
N THR A 302 -22.77 16.73 5.21
CA THR A 302 -21.66 16.19 4.42
C THR A 302 -21.75 14.67 4.43
N VAL A 303 -21.88 14.07 3.25
CA VAL A 303 -21.91 12.63 3.07
C VAL A 303 -20.78 12.25 2.12
N LYS A 304 -19.76 11.56 2.63
CA LYS A 304 -18.60 11.05 1.87
C LYS A 304 -18.58 9.54 1.98
N VAL A 305 -19.42 8.88 1.19
CA VAL A 305 -19.56 7.42 1.20
C VAL A 305 -19.25 6.77 -0.13
N ASP A 306 -18.94 7.53 -1.19
CA ASP A 306 -18.79 7.01 -2.58
C ASP A 306 -17.80 5.84 -2.75
N LYS A 307 -16.88 5.69 -1.79
CA LYS A 307 -15.86 4.65 -1.77
C LYS A 307 -16.30 3.37 -1.06
N LEU A 308 -17.40 3.46 -0.30
CA LEU A 308 -17.99 2.32 0.37
C LEU A 308 -18.64 1.39 -0.66
N PRO A 309 -18.74 0.11 -0.35
CA PRO A 309 -19.40 -0.82 -1.25
C PRO A 309 -20.92 -0.56 -1.23
N HIS A 310 -21.49 -0.28 -2.42
CA HIS A 310 -22.93 0.03 -2.59
C HIS A 310 -23.67 -0.93 -3.53
N THR A 311 -22.95 -1.66 -4.38
CA THR A 311 -23.57 -2.57 -5.36
C THR A 311 -24.11 -3.83 -4.69
N HIS A 312 -25.35 -4.22 -5.02
CA HIS A 312 -26.02 -5.41 -4.47
C HIS A 312 -25.14 -6.69 -4.50
N GLU A 313 -24.36 -6.90 -5.55
CA GLU A 313 -23.44 -8.04 -5.66
C GLU A 313 -22.30 -8.00 -4.63
N LYS A 314 -21.64 -6.83 -4.49
CA LYS A 314 -20.57 -6.62 -3.49
C LYS A 314 -21.13 -6.76 -2.07
N MET A 315 -22.35 -6.28 -1.84
CA MET A 315 -23.06 -6.42 -0.56
C MET A 315 -23.34 -7.88 -0.20
N HIS A 316 -23.78 -8.68 -1.17
CA HIS A 316 -24.12 -10.07 -0.94
C HIS A 316 -22.88 -10.93 -0.63
N TYR A 317 -21.75 -10.67 -1.29
CA TYR A 317 -20.51 -11.41 -1.02
C TYR A 317 -19.84 -11.00 0.31
N LEU A 318 -19.73 -9.70 0.59
CA LEU A 318 -19.09 -9.19 1.81
C LEU A 318 -19.86 -9.55 3.09
N GLN A 319 -21.16 -9.84 3.00
CA GLN A 319 -21.95 -10.37 4.13
C GLN A 319 -21.54 -11.80 4.54
N LYS A 320 -20.94 -12.59 3.64
CA LYS A 320 -20.53 -13.95 3.94
C LYS A 320 -19.15 -13.99 4.56
N GLN A 321 -18.14 -13.50 3.83
CA GLN A 321 -16.75 -13.47 4.28
C GLN A 321 -15.98 -12.35 3.57
N LEU A 322 -15.06 -11.71 4.30
CA LEU A 322 -14.07 -10.82 3.70
C LEU A 322 -13.07 -11.63 2.86
N PRO A 323 -12.87 -11.28 1.58
CA PRO A 323 -11.80 -11.89 0.80
C PRO A 323 -10.44 -11.39 1.30
N PHE A 324 -9.40 -12.20 1.10
CA PHE A 324 -8.03 -11.78 1.46
C PHE A 324 -7.58 -10.55 0.65
N PHE A 325 -7.95 -10.52 -0.63
CA PHE A 325 -7.67 -9.46 -1.58
C PHE A 325 -8.94 -8.80 -2.11
N THR A 326 -8.84 -7.55 -2.55
CA THR A 326 -9.95 -6.80 -3.14
C THR A 326 -10.42 -7.45 -4.43
N HIS A 327 -11.72 -7.58 -4.63
CA HIS A 327 -12.27 -7.91 -5.94
C HIS A 327 -12.50 -6.64 -6.76
N ALA A 328 -12.02 -6.63 -7.99
CA ALA A 328 -12.31 -5.56 -8.93
C ALA A 328 -13.83 -5.41 -9.11
N SER A 329 -14.34 -4.18 -9.19
CA SER A 329 -15.74 -3.98 -9.57
C SER A 329 -16.00 -4.47 -10.99
N GLU A 330 -17.24 -4.88 -11.28
CA GLU A 330 -17.64 -5.30 -12.63
C GLU A 330 -17.33 -4.21 -13.68
N TYR A 331 -17.54 -2.93 -13.33
CA TYR A 331 -17.19 -1.79 -14.19
C TYR A 331 -15.68 -1.70 -14.47
N GLN A 332 -14.84 -1.77 -13.43
CA GLN A 332 -13.37 -1.74 -13.59
C GLN A 332 -12.89 -2.91 -14.45
N TYR A 333 -13.45 -4.09 -14.18
CA TYR A 333 -13.15 -5.30 -14.93
C TYR A 333 -13.57 -5.15 -16.41
N LYS A 334 -14.79 -4.71 -16.69
CA LYS A 334 -15.31 -4.54 -18.06
C LYS A 334 -14.47 -3.53 -18.85
N THR A 335 -14.12 -2.41 -18.22
CA THR A 335 -13.29 -1.36 -18.83
C THR A 335 -11.89 -1.87 -19.13
N LEU A 336 -11.21 -2.47 -18.14
CA LEU A 336 -9.86 -3.01 -18.31
C LEU A 336 -9.86 -4.13 -19.36
N PHE A 337 -10.78 -5.09 -19.25
CA PHE A 337 -10.83 -6.23 -20.15
C PHE A 337 -11.15 -5.82 -21.60
N SER A 338 -12.04 -4.83 -21.80
CA SER A 338 -12.30 -4.29 -23.13
C SER A 338 -11.05 -3.65 -23.73
N SER A 339 -10.31 -2.84 -22.95
CA SER A 339 -9.06 -2.23 -23.43
C SER A 339 -8.00 -3.28 -23.79
N LEU A 340 -7.79 -4.28 -22.91
CA LEU A 340 -6.85 -5.36 -23.14
C LEU A 340 -7.21 -6.20 -24.37
N ARG A 341 -8.49 -6.46 -24.61
CA ARG A 341 -8.92 -7.26 -25.77
C ARG A 341 -8.58 -6.59 -27.11
N GLU A 342 -8.65 -5.27 -27.19
CA GLU A 342 -8.27 -4.53 -28.40
C GLU A 342 -6.74 -4.46 -28.54
N GLU A 343 -6.03 -4.23 -27.45
CA GLU A 343 -4.56 -4.15 -27.43
C GLU A 343 -3.84 -5.47 -27.71
N GLY A 344 -4.49 -6.61 -27.46
CA GLY A 344 -3.94 -7.94 -27.73
C GLY A 344 -4.10 -8.42 -29.18
N ARG A 345 -4.69 -7.61 -30.05
CA ARG A 345 -4.88 -7.95 -31.47
C ARG A 345 -3.69 -7.50 -32.30
N LEU A 346 -3.31 -8.33 -33.25
CA LEU A 346 -2.37 -7.96 -34.29
C LEU A 346 -2.97 -6.84 -35.15
N SER A 347 -2.26 -5.72 -35.27
CA SER A 347 -2.65 -4.57 -36.07
C SER A 347 -1.51 -4.14 -36.99
N SER A 348 -1.84 -3.44 -38.07
CA SER A 348 -0.83 -2.89 -38.99
C SER A 348 0.08 -1.89 -38.28
N ILE A 349 -0.47 -1.08 -37.37
CA ILE A 349 0.30 -0.13 -36.55
C ILE A 349 1.32 -0.88 -35.69
N PHE A 350 0.91 -1.97 -35.04
CA PHE A 350 1.82 -2.82 -34.26
C PHE A 350 2.98 -3.33 -35.12
N MET A 351 2.69 -3.88 -36.30
CA MET A 351 3.72 -4.43 -37.19
C MET A 351 4.71 -3.36 -37.67
N VAL A 352 4.21 -2.18 -38.07
CA VAL A 352 5.06 -1.06 -38.50
C VAL A 352 5.95 -0.57 -37.37
N LEU A 353 5.39 -0.38 -36.16
CA LEU A 353 6.18 0.07 -35.01
C LEU A 353 7.23 -0.98 -34.60
N MET A 354 6.89 -2.27 -34.65
CA MET A 354 7.86 -3.35 -34.40
C MET A 354 8.98 -3.37 -35.43
N LEU A 355 8.67 -3.17 -36.72
CA LEU A 355 9.68 -3.09 -37.78
C LEU A 355 10.60 -1.88 -37.60
N LEU A 356 10.04 -0.69 -37.36
CA LEU A 356 10.85 0.51 -37.13
C LEU A 356 11.71 0.38 -35.87
N SER A 357 11.15 -0.20 -34.81
CA SER A 357 11.88 -0.48 -33.59
C SER A 357 13.00 -1.50 -33.78
N SER A 358 12.81 -2.54 -34.60
CA SER A 358 13.85 -3.53 -34.84
C SER A 358 15.01 -2.93 -35.62
N VAL A 359 14.73 -2.14 -36.67
CA VAL A 359 15.74 -1.38 -37.41
C VAL A 359 16.52 -0.47 -36.47
N LEU A 360 15.82 0.32 -35.64
CA LEU A 360 16.46 1.25 -34.72
C LEU A 360 17.30 0.52 -33.65
N ALA A 361 16.81 -0.60 -33.13
CA ALA A 361 17.55 -1.43 -32.17
C ALA A 361 18.82 -2.00 -32.80
N THR A 362 18.71 -2.61 -33.99
CA THR A 362 19.86 -3.18 -34.70
C THR A 362 20.90 -2.11 -35.01
N VAL A 363 20.49 -0.97 -35.57
CA VAL A 363 21.41 0.16 -35.82
C VAL A 363 22.01 0.70 -34.52
N GLY A 364 21.22 0.84 -33.46
CA GLY A 364 21.71 1.29 -32.15
C GLY A 364 22.76 0.34 -31.55
N LEU A 365 22.58 -0.97 -31.72
CA LEU A 365 23.55 -1.98 -31.30
C LEU A 365 24.86 -1.88 -32.10
N TYR A 366 24.79 -1.72 -33.42
CA TYR A 366 25.98 -1.50 -34.26
C TYR A 366 26.70 -0.17 -33.95
N LEU A 367 25.95 0.88 -33.62
CA LEU A 367 26.50 2.17 -33.21
C LEU A 367 27.05 2.18 -31.77
N ASN A 368 26.91 1.07 -31.02
CA ASN A 368 27.20 1.00 -29.60
C ASN A 368 26.56 2.16 -28.80
N SER A 369 25.30 2.50 -29.12
CA SER A 369 24.61 3.68 -28.60
C SER A 369 23.42 3.30 -27.71
N ALA A 370 23.64 3.27 -26.39
CA ALA A 370 22.61 3.03 -25.39
C ALA A 370 21.36 3.91 -25.59
N SER A 371 21.54 5.18 -25.98
CA SER A 371 20.42 6.12 -26.17
C SER A 371 19.50 5.72 -27.32
N VAL A 372 20.07 5.26 -28.45
CA VAL A 372 19.31 4.79 -29.61
C VAL A 372 18.61 3.47 -29.27
N VAL A 373 19.30 2.57 -28.58
CA VAL A 373 18.76 1.29 -28.11
C VAL A 373 17.56 1.51 -27.16
N ILE A 374 17.65 2.47 -26.24
CA ILE A 374 16.52 2.87 -25.38
C ILE A 374 15.38 3.47 -26.21
N GLY A 375 15.68 4.32 -27.19
CA GLY A 375 14.69 4.87 -28.12
C GLY A 375 13.90 3.79 -28.86
N ALA A 376 14.57 2.72 -29.28
CA ALA A 376 13.91 1.56 -29.86
C ALA A 376 12.97 0.87 -28.88
N MET A 377 13.39 0.64 -27.63
CA MET A 377 12.53 0.05 -26.60
C MET A 377 11.23 0.84 -26.36
N VAL A 378 11.31 2.18 -26.38
CA VAL A 378 10.13 3.07 -26.22
C VAL A 378 9.15 2.93 -27.38
N LEU A 379 9.66 2.74 -28.60
CA LEU A 379 8.85 2.66 -29.80
C LEU A 379 8.08 1.34 -29.88
N ALA A 380 8.63 0.25 -29.36
CA ALA A 380 8.06 -1.09 -29.52
C ALA A 380 6.79 -1.32 -28.67
N PRO A 381 5.66 -1.68 -29.30
CA PRO A 381 4.40 -1.93 -28.60
C PRO A 381 4.28 -3.34 -27.99
N LEU A 382 5.39 -4.05 -27.72
CA LEU A 382 5.36 -5.46 -27.32
C LEU A 382 4.78 -5.69 -25.91
N MET A 383 4.86 -4.70 -25.03
CA MET A 383 4.38 -4.82 -23.65
C MET A 383 2.87 -5.06 -23.56
N ASN A 384 2.09 -4.42 -24.43
CA ASN A 384 0.63 -4.53 -24.44
C ASN A 384 0.14 -5.97 -24.66
N PRO A 385 0.50 -6.66 -25.76
CA PRO A 385 0.07 -8.04 -25.98
C PRO A 385 0.62 -9.00 -24.90
N ILE A 386 1.76 -8.72 -24.27
CA ILE A 386 2.27 -9.51 -23.13
C ILE A 386 1.35 -9.39 -21.91
N VAL A 387 0.92 -8.17 -21.56
CA VAL A 387 -0.02 -7.95 -20.45
C VAL A 387 -1.36 -8.64 -20.73
N VAL A 388 -1.83 -8.59 -21.98
CA VAL A 388 -3.06 -9.25 -22.41
C VAL A 388 -2.94 -10.77 -22.32
N PHE A 389 -1.82 -11.33 -22.78
CA PHE A 389 -1.52 -12.75 -22.68
C PHE A 389 -1.51 -13.22 -21.23
N SER A 390 -0.86 -12.46 -20.34
CA SER A 390 -0.81 -12.74 -18.90
C SER A 390 -2.20 -12.77 -18.25
N MET A 391 -3.07 -11.84 -18.64
CA MET A 391 -4.47 -11.79 -18.20
C MET A 391 -5.30 -12.95 -18.77
N ALA A 392 -5.10 -13.28 -20.04
CA ALA A 392 -5.78 -14.39 -20.71
C ALA A 392 -5.40 -15.74 -20.10
N LEU A 393 -4.11 -15.98 -19.83
CA LEU A 393 -3.61 -17.15 -19.12
C LEU A 393 -4.20 -17.25 -17.71
N LEU A 394 -4.17 -16.15 -16.95
CA LEU A 394 -4.73 -16.10 -15.60
C LEU A 394 -6.22 -16.48 -15.61
N ARG A 395 -6.97 -16.06 -16.62
CA ARG A 395 -8.40 -16.31 -16.73
C ARG A 395 -8.78 -17.59 -17.47
N GLN A 396 -7.81 -18.28 -18.06
CA GLN A 396 -8.02 -19.42 -18.95
C GLN A 396 -8.91 -19.06 -20.15
N ASP A 397 -8.73 -17.86 -20.71
CA ASP A 397 -9.37 -17.46 -21.95
C ASP A 397 -8.49 -17.91 -23.12
N GLU A 398 -8.74 -19.12 -23.63
CA GLU A 398 -7.93 -19.75 -24.67
C GLU A 398 -7.90 -18.93 -25.96
N LEU A 399 -9.04 -18.35 -26.37
CA LEU A 399 -9.13 -17.54 -27.58
C LEU A 399 -8.30 -16.26 -27.46
N LEU A 400 -8.37 -15.57 -26.32
CA LEU A 400 -7.57 -14.36 -26.10
C LEU A 400 -6.09 -14.69 -25.91
N SER A 401 -5.78 -15.82 -25.26
CA SER A 401 -4.41 -16.32 -25.07
C SER A 401 -3.75 -16.59 -26.42
N LEU A 402 -4.42 -17.34 -27.31
CA LEU A 402 -3.89 -17.63 -28.65
C LEU A 402 -3.73 -16.37 -29.51
N LYS A 403 -4.67 -15.42 -29.44
CA LYS A 403 -4.60 -14.16 -30.21
C LYS A 403 -3.43 -13.28 -29.76
N SER A 404 -3.27 -13.12 -28.45
CA SER A 404 -2.16 -12.32 -27.89
C SER A 404 -0.82 -13.02 -28.10
N LEU A 405 -0.75 -14.34 -27.91
CA LEU A 405 0.45 -15.14 -28.21
C LEU A 405 0.85 -15.03 -29.69
N LYS A 406 -0.10 -15.12 -30.62
CA LYS A 406 0.15 -14.90 -32.05
C LYS A 406 0.74 -13.51 -32.31
N THR A 407 0.22 -12.48 -31.64
CA THR A 407 0.73 -11.10 -31.78
C THR A 407 2.16 -10.98 -31.26
N ILE A 408 2.47 -11.60 -30.11
CA ILE A 408 3.83 -11.67 -29.55
C ILE A 408 4.77 -12.39 -30.53
N LEU A 409 4.37 -13.56 -31.06
CA LEU A 409 5.17 -14.34 -32.00
C LEU A 409 5.44 -13.58 -33.31
N VAL A 410 4.46 -12.85 -33.84
CA VAL A 410 4.67 -11.99 -35.02
C VAL A 410 5.66 -10.87 -34.72
N GLY A 411 5.56 -10.21 -33.55
CA GLY A 411 6.54 -9.21 -33.13
C GLY A 411 7.94 -9.80 -32.97
N ILE A 412 8.04 -11.03 -32.45
CA ILE A 412 9.29 -11.77 -32.32
C ILE A 412 9.92 -12.00 -33.70
N LEU A 413 9.15 -12.55 -34.63
CA LEU A 413 9.61 -12.86 -35.99
C LEU A 413 10.03 -11.60 -36.75
N ILE A 414 9.25 -10.52 -36.67
CA ILE A 414 9.61 -9.24 -37.32
C ILE A 414 10.97 -8.77 -36.81
N THR A 415 11.19 -8.78 -35.49
CA THR A 415 12.43 -8.29 -34.90
C THR A 415 13.63 -9.16 -35.29
N LEU A 416 13.51 -10.48 -35.12
CA LEU A 416 14.56 -11.44 -35.45
C LEU A 416 14.95 -11.37 -36.93
N LEU A 417 13.96 -11.45 -37.84
CA LEU A 417 14.22 -11.49 -39.27
C LEU A 417 14.76 -10.16 -39.79
N THR A 418 14.30 -9.03 -39.24
CA THR A 418 14.82 -7.72 -39.64
C THR A 418 16.26 -7.54 -39.20
N ALA A 419 16.57 -7.90 -37.95
CA ALA A 419 17.93 -7.81 -37.42
C ALA A 419 18.88 -8.77 -38.15
N ALA A 420 18.45 -10.01 -38.42
CA ALA A 420 19.22 -10.99 -39.19
C ALA A 420 19.48 -10.54 -40.63
N PHE A 421 18.46 -9.96 -41.28
CA PHE A 421 18.61 -9.42 -42.63
C PHE A 421 19.60 -8.26 -42.67
N ILE A 422 19.49 -7.30 -41.73
CA ILE A 422 20.43 -6.17 -41.64
C ILE A 422 21.85 -6.68 -41.36
N ALA A 423 22.02 -7.60 -40.42
CA ALA A 423 23.31 -8.16 -40.06
C ALA A 423 23.97 -8.94 -41.21
N GLY A 424 23.17 -9.71 -41.98
CA GLY A 424 23.68 -10.46 -43.14
C GLY A 424 24.03 -9.59 -44.35
N VAL A 425 23.44 -8.39 -44.47
CA VAL A 425 23.77 -7.42 -45.55
C VAL A 425 24.97 -6.55 -45.18
N LEU A 426 25.19 -6.29 -43.89
CA LEU A 426 26.30 -5.46 -43.41
C LEU A 426 27.61 -6.27 -43.33
N PRO A 427 28.69 -5.87 -44.01
CA PRO A 427 29.95 -6.63 -44.05
C PRO A 427 30.84 -6.37 -42.82
N PHE A 428 30.25 -6.24 -41.63
CA PHE A 428 30.97 -5.94 -40.39
C PHE A 428 30.48 -6.82 -39.23
N GLU A 429 31.33 -7.75 -38.81
CA GLU A 429 31.11 -8.66 -37.67
C GLU A 429 31.91 -8.19 -36.45
N HIS A 430 31.64 -6.97 -36.00
CA HIS A 430 32.28 -6.43 -34.79
C HIS A 430 31.30 -6.45 -33.62
N MET A 431 31.61 -7.26 -32.60
CA MET A 431 30.85 -7.27 -31.35
C MET A 431 31.01 -5.93 -30.61
N THR A 432 29.90 -5.28 -30.27
CA THR A 432 29.89 -4.03 -29.49
C THR A 432 29.57 -4.31 -28.01
N GLU A 433 29.91 -3.37 -27.12
CA GLU A 433 29.62 -3.52 -25.69
C GLU A 433 28.10 -3.65 -25.42
N GLU A 434 27.28 -2.92 -26.18
CA GLU A 434 25.81 -3.03 -26.09
C GLU A 434 25.28 -4.40 -26.53
N MET A 435 25.94 -5.08 -27.48
CA MET A 435 25.61 -6.46 -27.85
C MET A 435 26.12 -7.46 -26.80
N GLU A 436 27.35 -7.26 -26.32
CA GLU A 436 27.98 -8.11 -25.31
C GLU A 436 27.17 -8.13 -24.00
N GLY A 437 26.60 -6.99 -23.62
CA GLY A 437 25.70 -6.87 -22.47
C GLY A 437 24.41 -7.68 -22.60
N ARG A 438 24.07 -8.23 -23.77
CA ARG A 438 22.86 -9.03 -24.02
C ARG A 438 23.11 -10.52 -24.17
N ILE A 439 24.37 -10.95 -24.28
CA ILE A 439 24.75 -12.37 -24.36
C ILE A 439 25.21 -12.93 -23.00
N LYS A 440 25.10 -12.15 -21.92
CA LYS A 440 25.43 -12.57 -20.55
C LYS A 440 24.20 -12.55 -19.63
N PRO A 441 23.21 -13.43 -19.85
CA PRO A 441 21.98 -13.43 -19.07
C PRO A 441 22.23 -13.67 -17.57
N SER A 442 21.50 -12.92 -16.73
CA SER A 442 21.66 -12.97 -15.27
C SER A 442 20.31 -13.14 -14.56
N ILE A 443 20.37 -13.68 -13.33
CA ILE A 443 19.22 -13.72 -12.42
C ILE A 443 18.72 -12.29 -12.13
N LEU A 444 19.62 -11.30 -12.17
CA LEU A 444 19.26 -9.89 -12.00
C LEU A 444 18.30 -9.39 -13.09
N ASP A 445 18.46 -9.86 -14.33
CA ASP A 445 17.55 -9.51 -15.43
C ASP A 445 16.13 -10.01 -15.16
N MET A 446 16.01 -11.23 -14.62
CA MET A 446 14.72 -11.80 -14.22
C MET A 446 14.04 -10.97 -13.11
N ILE A 447 14.81 -10.44 -12.15
CA ILE A 447 14.29 -9.54 -11.11
C ILE A 447 13.79 -8.24 -11.74
N VAL A 448 14.56 -7.64 -12.65
CA VAL A 448 14.16 -6.43 -13.38
C VAL A 448 12.88 -6.66 -14.17
N ALA A 449 12.78 -7.79 -14.88
CA ALA A 449 11.59 -8.19 -15.63
C ALA A 449 10.37 -8.38 -14.72
N PHE A 450 10.54 -9.05 -13.58
CA PHE A 450 9.46 -9.23 -12.60
C PHE A 450 8.96 -7.89 -12.05
N VAL A 451 9.85 -7.01 -11.60
CA VAL A 451 9.49 -5.69 -11.06
C VAL A 451 8.78 -4.84 -12.12
N SER A 452 9.26 -4.89 -13.36
CA SER A 452 8.65 -4.17 -14.48
C SER A 452 7.27 -4.72 -14.85
N GLY A 453 7.07 -6.04 -14.80
CA GLY A 453 5.75 -6.64 -14.96
C GLY A 453 4.78 -6.22 -13.86
N VAL A 454 5.24 -6.14 -12.60
CA VAL A 454 4.43 -5.61 -11.47
C VAL A 454 4.03 -4.16 -11.74
N ALA A 455 5.00 -3.32 -12.14
CA ALA A 455 4.75 -1.92 -12.47
C ALA A 455 3.74 -1.79 -13.62
N ALA A 456 3.84 -2.61 -14.66
CA ALA A 456 2.98 -2.53 -15.84
C ALA A 456 1.54 -2.89 -15.48
N ALA A 457 1.35 -3.99 -14.73
CA ALA A 457 0.03 -4.37 -14.25
C ALA A 457 -0.59 -3.32 -13.33
N TYR A 458 0.22 -2.68 -12.47
CA TYR A 458 -0.25 -1.63 -11.57
C TYR A 458 -0.70 -0.37 -12.34
N VAL A 459 0.12 0.09 -13.30
CA VAL A 459 -0.19 1.24 -14.15
C VAL A 459 -1.43 0.95 -15.00
N LYS A 460 -1.53 -0.25 -15.59
CA LYS A 460 -2.68 -0.65 -16.40
C LYS A 460 -4.00 -0.66 -15.61
N ASN A 461 -3.93 -1.03 -14.34
CA ASN A 461 -5.08 -1.02 -13.44
C ASN A 461 -5.52 0.38 -12.97
N ASN A 462 -4.67 1.41 -13.13
CA ASN A 462 -4.93 2.73 -12.58
C ASN A 462 -5.08 3.79 -13.68
N SER A 463 -6.32 4.15 -13.99
CA SER A 463 -6.67 5.13 -15.04
C SER A 463 -5.99 6.49 -14.89
N LYS A 464 -5.59 6.89 -13.67
CA LYS A 464 -4.90 8.18 -13.44
C LYS A 464 -3.47 8.21 -13.95
N ILE A 465 -2.83 7.04 -14.02
CA ILE A 465 -1.42 6.92 -14.41
C ILE A 465 -1.22 6.02 -15.64
N ALA A 466 -2.31 5.48 -16.20
CA ALA A 466 -2.29 4.57 -17.35
C ALA A 466 -1.53 5.12 -18.58
N ASN A 467 -1.43 6.44 -18.73
CA ASN A 467 -0.65 7.05 -19.82
C ASN A 467 0.87 7.00 -19.59
N THR A 468 1.33 6.58 -18.39
CA THR A 468 2.76 6.51 -18.00
C THR A 468 3.40 5.17 -18.34
N ILE A 469 2.69 4.28 -19.05
CA ILE A 469 3.18 2.93 -19.42
C ILE A 469 4.51 2.99 -20.16
N ALA A 470 4.77 4.05 -20.93
CA ALA A 470 6.05 4.25 -21.62
C ALA A 470 7.25 4.13 -20.66
N GLY A 471 7.17 4.71 -19.46
CA GLY A 471 8.25 4.63 -18.45
C GLY A 471 8.48 3.21 -17.92
N VAL A 472 7.44 2.39 -17.87
CA VAL A 472 7.54 0.98 -17.45
C VAL A 472 8.05 0.08 -18.57
N ALA A 473 7.68 0.39 -19.81
CA ALA A 473 8.18 -0.31 -21.00
C ALA A 473 9.69 -0.08 -21.20
N ILE A 474 10.20 1.11 -20.87
CA ILE A 474 11.66 1.43 -20.90
C ILE A 474 12.46 0.51 -20.00
N ALA A 475 11.89 0.08 -18.86
CA ALA A 475 12.61 -0.72 -17.88
C ALA A 475 12.87 -2.17 -18.35
N VAL A 476 12.15 -2.65 -19.36
CA VAL A 476 12.37 -4.02 -19.89
C VAL A 476 12.95 -3.96 -21.29
N ALA A 477 14.22 -4.32 -21.36
CA ALA A 477 14.92 -4.53 -22.62
C ALA A 477 14.44 -5.82 -23.31
N LEU A 478 13.23 -5.86 -23.88
CA LEU A 478 12.76 -7.01 -24.67
C LEU A 478 13.29 -6.96 -26.10
N VAL A 479 13.24 -5.79 -26.75
CA VAL A 479 13.64 -5.66 -28.16
C VAL A 479 15.15 -5.85 -28.34
N PRO A 480 16.03 -5.27 -27.51
CA PRO A 480 17.46 -5.36 -27.79
C PRO A 480 18.04 -6.77 -27.70
N PRO A 481 17.76 -7.60 -26.68
CA PRO A 481 18.20 -9.01 -26.71
C PRO A 481 17.65 -9.76 -27.91
N LEU A 482 16.42 -9.46 -28.34
CA LEU A 482 15.85 -10.10 -29.51
C LEU A 482 16.52 -9.63 -30.82
N ALA A 483 16.90 -8.36 -30.92
CA ALA A 483 17.68 -7.83 -32.04
C ALA A 483 19.11 -8.40 -32.04
N THR A 484 19.77 -8.51 -30.87
CA THR A 484 21.06 -9.19 -30.70
C THR A 484 20.98 -10.66 -31.12
N ALA A 485 19.91 -11.37 -30.75
CA ALA A 485 19.69 -12.73 -31.21
C ALA A 485 19.55 -12.79 -32.74
N GLY A 486 18.81 -11.85 -33.34
CA GLY A 486 18.70 -11.74 -34.79
C GLY A 486 20.04 -11.43 -35.47
N ILE A 487 20.87 -10.57 -34.88
CA ILE A 487 22.25 -10.32 -35.36
C ILE A 487 23.06 -11.62 -35.34
N GLY A 488 23.00 -12.39 -34.24
CA GLY A 488 23.65 -13.71 -34.15
C GLY A 488 23.21 -14.67 -35.27
N LEU A 489 21.91 -14.70 -35.61
CA LEU A 489 21.43 -15.46 -36.77
C LEU A 489 22.02 -14.95 -38.09
N GLY A 490 22.15 -13.64 -38.27
CA GLY A 490 22.74 -13.04 -39.46
C GLY A 490 24.24 -13.32 -39.61
N TRP A 491 24.96 -13.41 -38.49
CA TRP A 491 26.38 -13.79 -38.42
C TRP A 491 26.62 -15.31 -38.38
N ASN A 492 25.56 -16.12 -38.35
CA ASN A 492 25.64 -17.56 -38.11
C ASN A 492 26.35 -17.92 -36.78
N ASP A 493 26.29 -17.00 -35.80
CA ASP A 493 26.75 -17.18 -34.42
C ASP A 493 25.59 -17.70 -33.55
N TRP A 494 25.52 -19.03 -33.43
CA TRP A 494 24.49 -19.72 -32.68
C TRP A 494 24.59 -19.52 -31.16
N GLU A 495 25.79 -19.26 -30.64
CA GLU A 495 26.00 -18.99 -29.22
C GLU A 495 25.41 -17.63 -28.87
N MET A 496 25.75 -16.59 -29.64
CA MET A 496 25.15 -15.25 -29.52
C MET A 496 23.63 -15.31 -29.62
N PHE A 497 23.10 -16.06 -30.60
CA PHE A 497 21.65 -16.26 -30.73
C PHE A 497 21.04 -16.86 -29.47
N TYR A 498 21.57 -17.99 -29.00
CA TYR A 498 21.00 -18.71 -27.86
C TYR A 498 21.02 -17.87 -26.58
N GLN A 499 22.15 -17.22 -26.28
CA GLN A 499 22.30 -16.42 -25.06
C GLN A 499 21.38 -15.20 -25.05
N ALA A 500 21.33 -14.44 -26.16
CA ALA A 500 20.48 -13.27 -26.26
C ALA A 500 18.99 -13.63 -26.32
N PHE A 501 18.64 -14.74 -26.97
CA PHE A 501 17.27 -15.25 -26.99
C PHE A 501 16.82 -15.77 -25.62
N LEU A 502 17.72 -16.42 -24.88
CA LEU A 502 17.47 -16.85 -23.51
C LEU A 502 17.19 -15.65 -22.59
N LEU A 503 17.97 -14.56 -22.71
CA LEU A 503 17.70 -13.30 -22.01
C LEU A 503 16.32 -12.70 -22.36
N PHE A 504 15.94 -12.72 -23.63
CA PHE A 504 14.60 -12.30 -24.05
C PHE A 504 13.51 -13.16 -23.39
N LEU A 505 13.68 -14.49 -23.42
CA LEU A 505 12.69 -15.45 -22.95
C LEU A 505 12.50 -15.38 -21.43
N THR A 506 13.59 -15.23 -20.67
CA THR A 506 13.56 -15.06 -19.21
C THR A 506 12.83 -13.78 -18.83
N ASN A 507 13.10 -12.67 -19.54
CA ASN A 507 12.41 -11.41 -19.33
C ASN A 507 10.91 -11.53 -19.65
N LEU A 508 10.56 -12.14 -20.79
CA LEU A 508 9.17 -12.35 -21.18
C LEU A 508 8.38 -13.12 -20.11
N VAL A 509 8.92 -14.23 -19.62
CA VAL A 509 8.21 -15.06 -18.64
C VAL A 509 8.20 -14.45 -17.25
N GLY A 510 9.25 -13.75 -16.84
CA GLY A 510 9.26 -12.95 -15.60
C GLY A 510 8.15 -11.90 -15.59
N ILE A 511 7.95 -11.19 -16.71
CA ILE A 511 6.84 -10.24 -16.87
C ILE A 511 5.50 -10.95 -16.81
N VAL A 512 5.32 -12.04 -17.56
CA VAL A 512 4.04 -12.75 -17.62
C VAL A 512 3.61 -13.22 -16.24
N PHE A 513 4.53 -13.83 -15.49
CA PHE A 513 4.29 -14.26 -14.12
C PHE A 513 3.94 -13.08 -13.19
N ALA A 514 4.70 -11.99 -13.25
CA ALA A 514 4.46 -10.81 -12.43
C ALA A 514 3.10 -10.17 -12.70
N VAL A 515 2.71 -10.01 -13.98
CA VAL A 515 1.43 -9.44 -14.38
C VAL A 515 0.28 -10.33 -13.93
N SER A 516 0.38 -11.66 -14.15
CA SER A 516 -0.62 -12.62 -13.70
C SER A 516 -0.78 -12.59 -12.17
N LEU A 517 0.32 -12.47 -11.42
CA LEU A 517 0.29 -12.35 -9.96
C LEU A 517 -0.41 -11.07 -9.50
N VAL A 518 -0.12 -9.92 -10.12
CA VAL A 518 -0.77 -8.65 -9.76
C VAL A 518 -2.26 -8.68 -10.09
N PHE A 519 -2.66 -9.18 -11.25
CA PHE A 519 -4.07 -9.29 -11.62
C PHE A 519 -4.83 -10.30 -10.74
N PHE A 520 -4.17 -11.36 -10.28
CA PHE A 520 -4.71 -12.27 -9.27
C PHE A 520 -4.97 -11.54 -7.95
N VAL A 521 -3.95 -10.83 -7.44
CA VAL A 521 -4.02 -10.04 -6.20
C VAL A 521 -5.04 -8.90 -6.29
N LYS A 522 -5.31 -8.36 -7.49
CA LYS A 522 -6.34 -7.33 -7.71
C LYS A 522 -7.73 -7.90 -7.97
N GLY A 523 -7.89 -9.22 -7.97
CA GLY A 523 -9.18 -9.88 -8.12
C GLY A 523 -9.79 -9.74 -9.52
N PHE A 524 -8.96 -9.66 -10.56
CA PHE A 524 -9.41 -9.59 -11.96
C PHE A 524 -9.76 -10.95 -12.56
N ALA A 525 -9.52 -12.06 -11.84
CA ALA A 525 -9.84 -13.41 -12.28
C ALA A 525 -10.54 -14.22 -11.18
N PRO A 526 -11.52 -15.09 -11.52
CA PRO A 526 -12.18 -15.96 -10.55
C PRO A 526 -11.18 -16.91 -9.89
N LEU A 527 -11.17 -16.99 -8.55
CA LEU A 527 -10.19 -17.74 -7.75
C LEU A 527 -9.87 -19.16 -8.28
N LYS A 528 -10.88 -19.96 -8.61
CA LYS A 528 -10.69 -21.34 -9.11
C LYS A 528 -10.00 -21.43 -10.47
N ARG A 529 -10.27 -20.48 -11.38
CA ARG A 529 -9.62 -20.43 -12.71
C ARG A 529 -8.23 -19.80 -12.60
N ALA A 530 -8.13 -18.78 -11.76
CA ALA A 530 -6.90 -18.04 -11.53
C ALA A 530 -5.79 -18.90 -10.92
N GLN A 531 -6.12 -19.83 -10.03
CA GLN A 531 -5.13 -20.76 -9.46
C GLN A 531 -4.46 -21.63 -10.53
N LYS A 532 -5.23 -22.17 -11.48
CA LYS A 532 -4.68 -22.95 -12.59
C LYS A 532 -3.86 -22.09 -13.55
N GLY A 533 -4.36 -20.90 -13.91
CA GLY A 533 -3.62 -19.94 -14.74
C GLY A 533 -2.28 -19.55 -14.12
N LEU A 534 -2.27 -19.25 -12.82
CA LEU A 534 -1.06 -18.91 -12.07
C LEU A 534 -0.10 -20.11 -12.00
N PHE A 535 -0.62 -21.32 -11.80
CA PHE A 535 0.19 -22.55 -11.84
C PHE A 535 0.91 -22.73 -13.18
N TYR A 536 0.23 -22.52 -14.32
CA TYR A 536 0.90 -22.59 -15.62
C TYR A 536 1.99 -21.52 -15.77
N THR A 537 1.73 -20.27 -15.37
CA THR A 537 2.76 -19.21 -15.43
C THR A 537 3.96 -19.51 -14.52
N LEU A 538 3.72 -20.07 -13.33
CA LEU A 538 4.77 -20.50 -12.41
C LEU A 538 5.59 -21.64 -13.01
N LEU A 539 4.92 -22.64 -13.59
CA LEU A 539 5.57 -23.77 -14.24
C LEU A 539 6.47 -23.33 -15.40
N PHE A 540 5.98 -22.46 -16.29
CA PHE A 540 6.81 -21.90 -17.36
C PHE A 540 7.99 -21.08 -16.83
N SER A 541 7.78 -20.31 -15.75
CA SER A 541 8.87 -19.56 -15.11
C SER A 541 9.94 -20.50 -14.58
N ILE A 542 9.56 -21.57 -13.87
CA ILE A 542 10.51 -22.56 -13.35
C ILE A 542 11.25 -23.26 -14.49
N LEU A 543 10.54 -23.61 -15.57
CA LEU A 543 11.12 -24.28 -16.73
C LEU A 543 12.23 -23.45 -17.38
N ILE A 544 12.04 -22.13 -17.50
CA ILE A 544 13.01 -21.21 -18.12
C ILE A 544 14.14 -20.82 -17.16
N THR A 545 13.92 -20.89 -15.85
CA THR A 545 14.99 -20.67 -14.86
C THR A 545 16.09 -21.73 -14.96
N ILE A 546 15.79 -22.96 -15.39
CA ILE A 546 16.79 -24.03 -15.52
C ILE A 546 17.90 -23.68 -16.54
N PRO A 547 17.60 -23.40 -17.82
CA PRO A 547 18.64 -23.01 -18.79
C PRO A 547 19.30 -21.67 -18.44
N LEU A 548 18.59 -20.76 -17.78
CA LEU A 548 19.19 -19.52 -17.26
C LEU A 548 20.26 -19.80 -16.20
N LEU A 549 20.01 -20.73 -15.27
CA LEU A 549 20.98 -21.13 -14.26
C LEU A 549 22.21 -21.77 -14.90
N ASP A 550 22.01 -22.63 -15.90
CA ASP A 550 23.09 -23.30 -16.63
C ASP A 550 23.99 -22.29 -17.37
N SER A 551 23.38 -21.37 -18.13
CA SER A 551 24.10 -20.28 -18.80
C SER A 551 24.83 -19.38 -17.79
N PHE A 552 24.17 -18.99 -16.69
CA PHE A 552 24.78 -18.16 -15.66
C PHE A 552 26.00 -18.84 -15.01
N VAL A 553 25.92 -20.13 -14.70
CA VAL A 553 27.06 -20.90 -14.17
C VAL A 553 28.20 -20.92 -15.17
N THR A 554 27.91 -21.18 -16.45
CA THR A 554 28.90 -21.19 -17.53
C THR A 554 29.64 -19.85 -17.63
N ILE A 555 28.91 -18.74 -17.64
CA ILE A 555 29.49 -17.39 -17.70
C ILE A 555 30.37 -17.09 -16.48
N VAL A 556 29.94 -17.51 -15.28
CA VAL A 556 30.73 -17.33 -14.05
C VAL A 556 32.02 -18.16 -14.09
N GLU A 557 31.98 -19.36 -14.64
CA GLU A 557 33.18 -20.18 -14.86
C GLU A 557 34.14 -19.52 -15.85
N ASP A 558 33.64 -19.07 -16.99
CA ASP A 558 34.46 -18.40 -18.03
C ASP A 558 35.08 -17.10 -17.48
N SER A 559 34.31 -16.28 -16.75
CA SER A 559 34.80 -15.06 -16.12
C SER A 559 35.87 -15.33 -15.04
N ARG A 560 35.74 -16.42 -14.28
CA ARG A 560 36.77 -16.86 -13.32
C ARG A 560 38.05 -17.29 -14.04
N VAL A 561 37.95 -18.01 -15.15
CA VAL A 561 39.11 -18.43 -15.96
C VAL A 561 39.83 -17.21 -16.53
N ILE A 562 39.10 -16.30 -17.18
CA ILE A 562 39.65 -15.04 -17.73
C ILE A 562 40.35 -14.24 -16.63
N SER A 563 39.70 -14.02 -15.48
CA SER A 563 40.28 -13.26 -14.37
C SER A 563 41.56 -13.88 -13.81
N ARG A 564 41.66 -15.22 -13.78
CA ARG A 564 42.87 -15.95 -13.35
C ARG A 564 44.02 -15.83 -14.35
N LEU A 565 43.71 -15.64 -15.63
CA LEU A 565 44.69 -15.55 -16.72
C LEU A 565 45.21 -14.12 -16.89
N GLU A 566 44.34 -13.11 -16.93
CA GLU A 566 44.73 -11.70 -17.17
C GLU A 566 45.58 -11.10 -16.04
N HIS A 567 45.34 -11.51 -14.80
CA HIS A 567 46.08 -11.00 -13.65
C HIS A 567 47.39 -11.77 -13.40
N HIS A 568 47.69 -12.80 -14.19
CA HIS A 568 48.84 -13.65 -13.95
C HIS A 568 50.02 -13.28 -14.84
N ARG A 569 51.21 -13.21 -14.21
CA ARG A 569 52.48 -13.06 -14.90
C ARG A 569 53.08 -14.44 -15.12
N PHE A 570 53.13 -14.89 -16.36
CA PHE A 570 53.74 -16.17 -16.70
C PHE A 570 55.25 -15.96 -16.93
N GLU A 571 56.08 -16.64 -16.15
CA GLU A 571 57.53 -16.67 -16.42
C GLU A 571 57.88 -17.86 -17.32
N VAL A 572 58.40 -17.61 -18.51
CA VAL A 572 58.82 -18.65 -19.46
C VAL A 572 60.24 -18.35 -19.90
N GLU A 573 61.19 -19.23 -19.57
CA GLU A 573 62.63 -19.11 -19.92
C GLU A 573 63.26 -17.74 -19.57
N GLY A 574 62.90 -17.19 -18.41
CA GLY A 574 63.42 -15.89 -17.94
C GLY A 574 62.69 -14.67 -18.49
N LYS A 575 61.67 -14.84 -19.35
CA LYS A 575 60.82 -13.76 -19.87
C LYS A 575 59.49 -13.72 -19.12
N THR A 576 59.02 -12.53 -18.75
CA THR A 576 57.70 -12.32 -18.17
C THR A 576 56.67 -12.04 -19.27
N ILE A 577 55.64 -12.86 -19.32
CA ILE A 577 54.53 -12.79 -20.28
C ILE A 577 53.28 -12.36 -19.52
N ILE A 578 52.63 -11.28 -19.97
CA ILE A 578 51.34 -10.83 -19.46
C ILE A 578 50.29 -11.09 -20.53
N LEU A 579 49.20 -11.73 -20.14
CA LEU A 579 48.03 -11.93 -20.99
C LEU A 579 47.11 -10.70 -20.87
N GLN A 580 46.72 -10.11 -22.00
CA GLN A 580 45.71 -9.06 -22.07
C GLN A 580 44.61 -9.45 -23.06
N ASN A 581 43.43 -8.87 -22.91
CA ASN A 581 42.27 -9.12 -23.78
C ASN A 581 41.99 -10.62 -23.93
N VAL A 582 41.95 -11.34 -22.80
CA VAL A 582 41.74 -12.79 -22.82
C VAL A 582 40.27 -13.05 -23.08
N SER A 583 39.97 -13.67 -24.21
CA SER A 583 38.64 -14.18 -24.53
C SER A 583 38.66 -15.70 -24.67
N LEU A 584 37.55 -16.32 -24.27
CA LEU A 584 37.32 -17.75 -24.40
C LEU A 584 36.32 -17.97 -25.53
N SER A 585 36.64 -18.89 -26.43
CA SER A 585 35.75 -19.37 -27.49
C SER A 585 35.65 -20.88 -27.38
N ARG A 586 34.45 -21.45 -27.38
CA ARG A 586 34.25 -22.90 -27.38
C ARG A 586 33.94 -23.36 -28.79
N ASP A 587 34.92 -23.97 -29.43
CA ASP A 587 34.69 -24.73 -30.67
C ASP A 587 34.42 -26.19 -30.30
N GLU A 588 33.65 -26.93 -31.11
CA GLU A 588 32.87 -28.15 -30.78
C GLU A 588 33.56 -29.25 -29.94
N LYS A 589 34.89 -29.25 -29.76
CA LYS A 589 35.65 -30.19 -28.90
C LYS A 589 36.80 -29.59 -28.08
N VAL A 590 37.15 -28.30 -28.23
CA VAL A 590 38.34 -27.70 -27.57
C VAL A 590 38.03 -26.26 -27.12
N GLU A 591 38.40 -25.91 -25.87
CA GLU A 591 38.36 -24.53 -25.38
C GLU A 591 39.51 -23.73 -26.02
N VAL A 592 39.20 -22.76 -26.88
CA VAL A 592 40.18 -21.88 -27.52
C VAL A 592 40.32 -20.60 -26.68
N ILE A 593 41.52 -20.36 -26.17
CA ILE A 593 41.89 -19.12 -25.50
C ILE A 593 42.51 -18.18 -26.52
N LYS A 594 41.83 -17.05 -26.78
CA LYS A 594 42.35 -15.94 -27.59
C LYS A 594 42.92 -14.88 -26.65
N CYS A 595 44.15 -14.44 -26.88
CA CYS A 595 44.77 -13.43 -26.00
C CYS A 595 45.85 -12.60 -26.71
N GLU A 596 46.07 -11.38 -26.24
CA GLU A 596 47.24 -10.57 -26.56
C GLU A 596 48.39 -10.89 -25.59
N LEU A 597 49.55 -11.27 -26.13
CA LEU A 597 50.78 -11.48 -25.38
C LEU A 597 51.56 -10.17 -25.34
N LEU A 598 51.74 -9.62 -24.14
CA LEU A 598 52.49 -8.38 -23.95
C LEU A 598 53.92 -8.70 -23.49
N LEU A 599 54.88 -8.45 -24.38
CA LEU A 599 56.27 -8.94 -24.27
C LEU A 599 57.26 -7.87 -24.74
N ALA A 600 58.52 -7.93 -24.27
CA ALA A 600 59.60 -7.08 -24.77
C ALA A 600 60.20 -7.60 -26.10
N GLU A 601 60.15 -8.91 -26.33
CA GLU A 601 60.74 -9.57 -27.51
C GLU A 601 59.78 -10.62 -28.07
N SER A 602 59.89 -10.90 -29.39
CA SER A 602 59.06 -11.90 -30.05
C SER A 602 59.35 -13.31 -29.52
N PRO A 603 58.31 -14.08 -29.13
CA PRO A 603 58.51 -15.39 -28.55
C PRO A 603 58.82 -16.45 -29.61
N THR A 604 59.63 -17.45 -29.26
CA THR A 604 59.88 -18.62 -30.11
C THR A 604 58.73 -19.62 -30.04
N LYS A 605 58.58 -20.49 -31.06
CA LYS A 605 57.55 -21.55 -31.07
C LYS A 605 57.62 -22.49 -29.85
N GLN A 606 58.81 -22.68 -29.26
CA GLN A 606 59.00 -23.49 -28.06
C GLN A 606 58.50 -22.78 -26.79
N GLU A 607 58.75 -21.46 -26.68
CA GLU A 607 58.23 -20.63 -25.59
C GLU A 607 56.70 -20.58 -25.59
N ILE A 608 56.05 -20.46 -26.76
CA ILE A 608 54.58 -20.50 -26.88
C ILE A 608 54.01 -21.85 -26.44
N LYS A 609 54.66 -22.98 -26.80
CA LYS A 609 54.24 -24.31 -26.34
C LYS A 609 54.37 -24.47 -24.82
N LYS A 610 55.43 -23.92 -24.20
CA LYS A 610 55.59 -23.93 -22.75
C LYS A 610 54.57 -23.04 -22.03
N LEU A 611 54.27 -21.87 -22.61
CA LEU A 611 53.21 -20.99 -22.12
C LEU A 611 51.86 -21.71 -22.14
N LYS A 612 51.54 -22.40 -23.26
CA LYS A 612 50.34 -23.23 -23.39
C LYS A 612 50.23 -24.25 -22.25
N LEU A 613 51.29 -25.02 -21.99
CA LEU A 613 51.30 -26.01 -20.90
C LEU A 613 51.05 -25.38 -19.51
N LYS A 614 51.63 -24.21 -19.24
CA LYS A 614 51.40 -23.48 -17.98
C LYS A 614 49.97 -22.95 -17.86
N ILE A 615 49.37 -22.56 -18.98
CA ILE A 615 47.95 -22.17 -19.03
C ILE A 615 47.08 -23.41 -18.77
N GLU A 616 47.34 -24.54 -19.42
CA GLU A 616 46.63 -25.81 -19.19
C GLU A 616 46.71 -26.29 -17.74
N GLU A 617 47.88 -26.19 -17.09
CA GLU A 617 48.06 -26.54 -15.68
C GLU A 617 47.21 -25.66 -14.74
N ARG A 618 47.04 -24.38 -15.08
CA ARG A 618 46.31 -23.41 -14.26
C ARG A 618 44.81 -23.41 -14.50
N VAL A 619 44.38 -23.70 -15.73
CA VAL A 619 42.98 -23.86 -16.12
C VAL A 619 42.46 -25.24 -15.72
N GLY A 620 43.33 -26.26 -15.64
CA GLY A 620 43.00 -27.63 -15.26
C GLY A 620 42.35 -28.45 -16.38
N LYS A 621 42.43 -27.98 -17.63
CA LYS A 621 41.89 -28.61 -18.84
C LYS A 621 42.82 -28.36 -20.03
N SER A 622 42.74 -29.19 -21.06
CA SER A 622 43.45 -28.92 -22.31
C SER A 622 42.77 -27.80 -23.07
N VAL A 623 43.57 -26.85 -23.58
CA VAL A 623 43.10 -25.67 -24.30
C VAL A 623 43.84 -25.54 -25.63
N GLU A 624 43.26 -24.85 -26.58
CA GLU A 624 43.97 -24.33 -27.75
C GLU A 624 44.31 -22.86 -27.50
N LEU A 625 45.49 -22.42 -27.92
CA LEU A 625 45.97 -21.06 -27.65
C LEU A 625 46.14 -20.31 -28.97
N GLU A 626 45.30 -19.32 -29.19
CA GLU A 626 45.45 -18.34 -30.26
C GLU A 626 45.98 -17.04 -29.66
N ALA A 627 47.18 -16.64 -30.04
CA ALA A 627 47.87 -15.53 -29.42
C ALA A 627 48.32 -14.48 -30.43
N LEU A 628 47.95 -13.22 -30.20
CA LEU A 628 48.50 -12.07 -30.91
C LEU A 628 49.65 -11.48 -30.11
N VAL A 629 50.83 -11.33 -30.72
CA VAL A 629 52.02 -10.80 -30.05
C VAL A 629 52.04 -9.27 -30.16
N ARG A 630 52.09 -8.59 -29.02
CA ARG A 630 52.22 -7.13 -28.92
C ARG A 630 53.52 -6.78 -28.21
N LEU A 631 54.47 -6.23 -28.96
CA LEU A 631 55.77 -5.83 -28.43
C LEU A 631 55.66 -4.48 -27.73
N ARG A 632 56.14 -4.41 -26.49
CA ARG A 632 56.27 -3.18 -25.70
C ARG A 632 57.73 -2.78 -25.69
N PHE A 633 58.06 -1.72 -26.44
CA PHE A 633 59.38 -1.09 -26.47
C PHE A 633 59.53 -0.05 -25.38
#